data_AF-A0A9P1CZK7-F1
#
_entry.id   AF-A0A9P1CZK7-F1
#
_cell.length_a   1.000
_cell.length_b   1.000
_cell.length_c   1.000
_cell.angle_alpha   90.00
_cell.angle_beta   90.00
_cell.angle_gamma   90.00
#
_symmetry.space_group_name_H-M   'P 1'
#
loop_
_entity.id
_entity.type
_entity.pdbx_description
1 polymer ?
#
loop_
_entity_poly.entity_id
_entity_poly.type
_entity_poly.pdbx_seq_one_letter_code
_entity_poly.pdbx_strand_id
1 'polypeptide(L)'
;MKVSMGSARSYGQMFARVGILFILLTCFWCATARGPWFNGWCTRITDLEQGRTLTLILGSFQSSETWSQVYAALLVSENGHVRSEQVLLDPANVTMHRGDNLVTKLTKGDQDHNLWTLPIGSFRTNVSISTMDFLFPSGWRFSARLENAVPWSPEGWVGHLPTSMMPTHYFVRSLHSSTEYELDKVSGKGVAHQEMNYGRRFPVAFTWVQATDGGRIQMLLTGGKFTISGVTSEHFILTYRSKERHWTFRSIDLHRFQAKVEPCNGTLALTAFAGVRRLELMISARPESFSENIFVPTTSGFSQDPGSSESHSALAVVRLYDRRSQRPVEYAIFRHAALEFGGEYNCRARTASTATTAIAPAFVVPQKLHTQQPRVRPMREARVSNLTRQSHSLTFAAAAAAAIAGFFAALRTKKQRSLQQGIADFYDASTGVWVEIWGDHLHHGYYEDNSWRSLEQHQEAQVRMIEEILSWAEVEAVEAPKSVLDVGCGVGGSSRFLQKKYAAKVTGITLSPKQREQAANLSMRTGQDGLCNFEVADALQMPFADNSFDLIWSLESGEHMPQKSKFMSEMHRVCKPGGRIILVTWVHRDLQNGESLRPKEQRLLDRISKAYHLPEWCSIADYRKIAAEDLGMTGLKTTDWTQYIAPFWSAVIQSALQPRGWWALLRGGAETFRGALVMPLMNRGYRTGTIRFGLLTGCKAVPGSTSGSTSSASSASTAQAALPTLASKFVRRKLRFVPRAACGQVVSSTSTTSSLENFLKLPKTIWDFTRPHTLIGTFLSITTVHLFAVAPVIGQTPNLHFAHFARLTLQALAPAMLVNVYITGLNQIFDVEIDQQNKPYLPIPSGRLSLTSAWIVVLSSLFLAEAMTLCCQPPGLPYLQLALLSSAILGSAYSAPPLRLKRFPFLAAFSIIVVRGIVVNMGFYAFIVDAMGIAGEVPAGRSVLAATFFAVFGLVIALMKDVPDVLGDRANHIRSLSVRIGPAKALRIASAVLKVLLIATGFAFAVGAGTAAGLLRATLRGALAFAALLFLKLLRHEEKKVDAENPKQVFDFYMFVWKIFYVSYILLPLAM
;
A
#
# COMPACT_ATOMS: atom_id res chain seq x y z
N MET A 1 55.36 3.55 -22.14
CA MET A 1 55.13 4.90 -21.55
C MET A 1 54.19 4.74 -20.36
N LYS A 2 54.72 4.85 -19.12
CA LYS A 2 53.91 4.84 -17.89
C LYS A 2 53.21 6.19 -17.78
N VAL A 3 51.87 6.21 -17.73
CA VAL A 3 51.11 7.39 -17.28
C VAL A 3 50.36 7.03 -16.01
N SER A 4 50.63 7.84 -15.01
CA SER A 4 50.27 7.74 -13.60
C SER A 4 48.75 7.77 -13.32
N MET A 5 48.31 6.92 -12.39
CA MET A 5 47.00 7.00 -11.72
C MET A 5 46.97 8.24 -10.81
N GLY A 6 46.31 9.31 -11.23
CA GLY A 6 46.17 10.51 -10.41
C GLY A 6 45.06 11.45 -10.87
N SER A 7 43.78 11.04 -10.80
CA SER A 7 42.65 12.01 -10.89
C SER A 7 41.29 11.52 -10.37
N ALA A 8 41.19 10.38 -9.69
CA ALA A 8 39.89 9.84 -9.25
C ALA A 8 39.25 10.59 -8.03
N ARG A 9 39.95 11.55 -7.42
CA ARG A 9 39.46 12.30 -6.25
C ARG A 9 38.66 13.57 -6.57
N SER A 10 38.81 14.19 -7.74
CA SER A 10 38.14 15.49 -8.01
C SER A 10 36.69 15.36 -8.49
N TYR A 11 36.32 14.26 -9.16
CA TYR A 11 34.94 14.06 -9.65
C TYR A 11 33.93 13.80 -8.54
N GLY A 12 34.32 13.10 -7.45
CA GLY A 12 33.43 12.80 -6.33
C GLY A 12 32.97 14.03 -5.54
N GLN A 13 33.79 15.08 -5.46
CA GLN A 13 33.44 16.32 -4.76
C GLN A 13 32.58 17.27 -5.60
N MET A 14 32.71 17.23 -6.94
CA MET A 14 31.90 18.04 -7.84
C MET A 14 30.43 17.57 -7.84
N PHE A 15 30.17 16.26 -7.79
CA PHE A 15 28.81 15.71 -7.79
C PHE A 15 28.10 15.76 -6.43
N ALA A 16 28.83 15.77 -5.31
CA ALA A 16 28.25 16.04 -3.99
C ALA A 16 27.68 17.46 -3.89
N ARG A 17 28.32 18.43 -4.57
CA ARG A 17 27.81 19.81 -4.68
C ARG A 17 26.61 19.92 -5.61
N VAL A 18 26.56 19.14 -6.70
CA VAL A 18 25.39 19.06 -7.59
C VAL A 18 24.18 18.41 -6.89
N GLY A 19 24.38 17.36 -6.08
CA GLY A 19 23.29 16.71 -5.33
C GLY A 19 22.66 17.62 -4.26
N ILE A 20 23.45 18.45 -3.58
CA ILE A 20 22.96 19.44 -2.61
C ILE A 20 22.32 20.64 -3.33
N LEU A 21 22.87 21.07 -4.47
CA LEU A 21 22.25 22.07 -5.34
C LEU A 21 20.92 21.57 -5.92
N PHE A 22 20.78 20.27 -6.19
CA PHE A 22 19.54 19.63 -6.66
C PHE A 22 18.45 19.63 -5.58
N ILE A 23 18.80 19.35 -4.32
CA ILE A 23 17.86 19.41 -3.18
C ILE A 23 17.42 20.86 -2.91
N LEU A 24 18.35 21.82 -2.99
CA LEU A 24 18.04 23.25 -2.81
C LEU A 24 17.22 23.82 -3.99
N LEU A 25 17.48 23.39 -5.23
CA LEU A 25 16.68 23.74 -6.41
C LEU A 25 15.28 23.09 -6.37
N THR A 26 15.12 21.91 -5.78
CA THR A 26 13.81 21.24 -5.64
C THR A 26 12.92 21.96 -4.61
N CYS A 27 13.52 22.52 -3.55
CA CYS A 27 12.80 23.41 -2.61
C CYS A 27 12.48 24.78 -3.22
N PHE A 28 13.31 25.30 -4.12
CA PHE A 28 13.06 26.55 -4.84
C PHE A 28 12.00 26.40 -5.96
N TRP A 29 11.84 25.20 -6.54
CA TRP A 29 10.95 24.98 -7.68
C TRP A 29 9.48 24.66 -7.30
N CYS A 30 9.22 24.16 -6.09
CA CYS A 30 7.84 23.95 -5.60
C CYS A 30 7.01 25.25 -5.53
N ALA A 31 7.65 26.42 -5.63
CA ALA A 31 6.99 27.72 -5.65
C ALA A 31 6.35 28.11 -7.02
N THR A 32 6.44 27.30 -8.08
CA THR A 32 6.05 27.73 -9.44
C THR A 32 5.07 26.79 -10.17
N ALA A 33 3.90 26.54 -9.59
CA ALA A 33 2.74 25.98 -10.31
C ALA A 33 1.71 27.09 -10.54
N ARG A 34 1.88 27.88 -11.62
CA ARG A 34 1.08 29.07 -11.94
C ARG A 34 -0.18 28.73 -12.74
N GLY A 35 -1.32 28.79 -12.04
CA GLY A 35 -2.67 29.07 -12.55
C GLY A 35 -3.42 29.79 -11.42
N PRO A 36 -4.37 30.70 -11.71
CA PRO A 36 -4.94 31.57 -10.68
C PRO A 36 -5.69 30.73 -9.64
N TRP A 37 -5.29 30.88 -8.38
CA TRP A 37 -5.91 30.20 -7.24
C TRP A 37 -7.06 31.08 -6.72
N PHE A 38 -8.29 30.58 -6.75
CA PHE A 38 -9.45 31.27 -6.20
C PHE A 38 -9.52 31.10 -4.67
N ASN A 39 -9.87 32.17 -3.97
CA ASN A 39 -10.19 32.16 -2.54
C ASN A 39 -11.24 33.23 -2.23
N GLY A 40 -12.41 32.85 -1.74
CA GLY A 40 -13.49 33.81 -1.48
C GLY A 40 -14.66 33.24 -0.68
N TRP A 41 -15.58 34.13 -0.34
CA TRP A 41 -16.83 33.91 0.38
C TRP A 41 -18.02 34.12 -0.56
N CYS A 42 -19.01 33.24 -0.44
CA CYS A 42 -20.33 33.41 -1.02
C CYS A 42 -21.33 33.49 0.12
N THR A 43 -22.12 34.56 0.19
CA THR A 43 -23.24 34.67 1.14
C THR A 43 -24.52 34.86 0.36
N ARG A 44 -25.47 33.96 0.56
CA ARG A 44 -26.81 34.04 0.01
C ARG A 44 -27.82 34.34 1.11
N ILE A 45 -28.72 35.29 0.87
CA ILE A 45 -29.83 35.66 1.76
C ILE A 45 -31.13 35.48 0.99
N THR A 46 -32.07 34.72 1.55
CA THR A 46 -33.41 34.54 0.99
C THR A 46 -34.42 35.20 1.92
N ASP A 47 -35.14 36.19 1.40
CA ASP A 47 -36.27 36.86 2.07
C ASP A 47 -37.57 36.36 1.45
N LEU A 48 -38.27 35.50 2.20
CA LEU A 48 -39.51 34.89 1.74
C LEU A 48 -40.71 35.84 1.82
N GLU A 49 -40.65 36.84 2.71
CA GLU A 49 -41.74 37.80 2.87
C GLU A 49 -41.78 38.79 1.71
N GLN A 50 -40.61 39.22 1.24
CA GLN A 50 -40.46 40.14 0.12
C GLN A 50 -40.25 39.44 -1.24
N GLY A 51 -40.12 38.11 -1.26
CA GLY A 51 -39.86 37.35 -2.50
C GLY A 51 -38.52 37.73 -3.15
N ARG A 52 -37.52 38.05 -2.33
CA ARG A 52 -36.23 38.61 -2.75
C ARG A 52 -35.08 37.68 -2.38
N THR A 53 -34.10 37.57 -3.27
CA THR A 53 -32.84 36.85 -3.00
C THR A 53 -31.64 37.74 -3.23
N LEU A 54 -30.73 37.77 -2.28
CA LEU A 54 -29.48 38.53 -2.33
C LEU A 54 -28.31 37.55 -2.35
N THR A 55 -27.31 37.81 -3.18
CA THR A 55 -26.07 37.01 -3.20
C THR A 55 -24.88 37.94 -3.24
N LEU A 56 -24.10 37.94 -2.16
CA LEU A 56 -22.84 38.64 -2.04
C LEU A 56 -21.69 37.66 -2.29
N ILE A 57 -20.83 37.98 -3.25
CA ILE A 57 -19.62 37.22 -3.53
C ILE A 57 -18.42 38.13 -3.30
N LEU A 58 -17.51 37.71 -2.44
CA LEU A 58 -16.27 38.41 -2.12
C LEU A 58 -15.09 37.46 -2.32
N GLY A 59 -14.10 37.80 -3.13
CA GLY A 59 -12.97 36.91 -3.29
C GLY A 59 -11.81 37.46 -4.09
N SER A 60 -10.81 36.62 -4.29
CA SER A 60 -9.64 36.96 -5.06
C SER A 60 -9.07 35.79 -5.84
N PHE A 61 -8.32 36.15 -6.88
CA PHE A 61 -7.44 35.25 -7.62
C PHE A 61 -5.98 35.53 -7.25
N GLN A 62 -5.24 34.50 -6.86
CA GLN A 62 -3.83 34.60 -6.48
C GLN A 62 -2.91 34.05 -7.59
N SER A 63 -1.90 34.82 -8.01
CA SER A 63 -0.83 34.35 -8.89
C SER A 63 0.51 34.32 -8.16
N SER A 64 0.92 33.13 -7.75
CA SER A 64 2.21 32.76 -7.11
C SER A 64 2.73 33.53 -5.88
N GLU A 65 2.35 34.79 -5.60
CA GLU A 65 2.70 35.51 -4.36
C GLU A 65 1.98 36.87 -4.19
N THR A 66 1.28 37.38 -5.21
CA THR A 66 0.48 38.62 -5.14
C THR A 66 -0.99 38.36 -5.47
N TRP A 67 -1.88 39.16 -4.89
CA TRP A 67 -3.30 39.24 -5.24
C TRP A 67 -3.35 39.76 -6.68
N SER A 68 -3.76 38.91 -7.63
CA SER A 68 -3.83 39.34 -9.02
C SER A 68 -5.06 40.22 -9.26
N GLN A 69 -6.19 39.86 -8.63
CA GLN A 69 -7.45 40.61 -8.66
C GLN A 69 -8.26 40.31 -7.40
N VAL A 70 -8.86 41.35 -6.80
CA VAL A 70 -9.88 41.25 -5.77
C VAL A 70 -11.18 41.75 -6.36
N TYR A 71 -12.30 41.11 -6.06
CA TYR A 71 -13.60 41.55 -6.54
C TYR A 71 -14.68 41.37 -5.47
N ALA A 72 -15.69 42.22 -5.56
CA ALA A 72 -16.93 42.13 -4.82
C ALA A 72 -18.10 42.22 -5.81
N ALA A 73 -19.09 41.36 -5.64
CA ALA A 73 -20.29 41.36 -6.46
C ALA A 73 -21.53 41.21 -5.58
N LEU A 74 -22.55 41.99 -5.89
CA LEU A 74 -23.88 41.88 -5.30
C LEU A 74 -24.87 41.56 -6.40
N LEU A 75 -25.57 40.44 -6.26
CA LEU A 75 -26.69 40.05 -7.10
C LEU A 75 -27.98 40.19 -6.30
N VAL A 76 -28.95 40.88 -6.87
CA VAL A 76 -30.27 41.13 -6.30
C VAL A 76 -31.29 40.56 -7.27
N SER A 77 -32.01 39.54 -6.83
CA SER A 77 -33.18 39.03 -7.54
C SER A 77 -34.44 39.42 -6.78
N GLU A 78 -35.36 40.07 -7.49
CA GLU A 78 -36.66 40.46 -6.96
C GLU A 78 -37.71 40.26 -8.05
N ASN A 79 -38.75 39.47 -7.75
CA ASN A 79 -39.86 39.20 -8.68
C ASN A 79 -39.38 38.74 -10.08
N GLY A 80 -38.37 37.87 -10.13
CA GLY A 80 -37.81 37.31 -11.38
C GLY A 80 -36.93 38.28 -12.18
N HIS A 81 -36.70 39.50 -11.70
CA HIS A 81 -35.75 40.44 -12.30
C HIS A 81 -34.43 40.37 -11.53
N VAL A 82 -33.35 40.06 -12.25
CA VAL A 82 -32.00 40.01 -11.68
C VAL A 82 -31.26 41.30 -12.03
N ARG A 83 -30.79 42.00 -11.01
CA ARG A 83 -29.83 43.09 -11.14
C ARG A 83 -28.53 42.68 -10.45
N SER A 84 -27.41 43.08 -11.01
CA SER A 84 -26.11 42.79 -10.40
C SER A 84 -25.16 43.97 -10.56
N GLU A 85 -24.33 44.17 -9.54
CA GLU A 85 -23.22 45.09 -9.61
C GLU A 85 -21.93 44.38 -9.21
N GLN A 86 -20.86 44.69 -9.94
CA GLN A 86 -19.55 44.07 -9.77
C GLN A 86 -18.50 45.16 -9.70
N VAL A 87 -17.60 45.03 -8.73
CA VAL A 87 -16.51 45.97 -8.52
C VAL A 87 -15.20 45.18 -8.48
N LEU A 88 -14.33 45.48 -9.44
CA LEU A 88 -12.93 45.07 -9.38
C LEU A 88 -12.19 46.07 -8.49
N LEU A 89 -11.53 45.55 -7.46
CA LEU A 89 -10.88 46.34 -6.44
C LEU A 89 -9.37 46.26 -6.63
N ASP A 90 -8.69 47.41 -6.52
CA ASP A 90 -7.24 47.46 -6.47
C ASP A 90 -6.77 46.69 -5.22
N PRO A 91 -5.98 45.61 -5.38
CA PRO A 91 -5.50 44.85 -4.25
C PRO A 91 -4.69 45.66 -3.24
N ALA A 92 -4.09 46.80 -3.63
CA ALA A 92 -3.35 47.68 -2.73
C ALA A 92 -4.23 48.31 -1.63
N ASN A 93 -5.53 48.44 -1.90
CA ASN A 93 -6.48 49.08 -0.98
C ASN A 93 -7.32 48.08 -0.19
N VAL A 94 -7.02 46.78 -0.27
CA VAL A 94 -7.72 45.72 0.45
C VAL A 94 -6.86 45.25 1.61
N THR A 95 -7.35 45.44 2.84
CA THR A 95 -6.68 44.92 4.04
C THR A 95 -7.49 43.79 4.65
N MET A 96 -6.78 42.80 5.18
CA MET A 96 -7.40 41.65 5.81
C MET A 96 -6.73 41.41 7.16
N HIS A 97 -7.53 41.33 8.21
CA HIS A 97 -7.05 41.25 9.58
C HIS A 97 -7.52 39.95 10.23
N ARG A 98 -6.61 39.30 10.95
CA ARG A 98 -6.89 38.20 11.86
C ARG A 98 -6.71 38.67 13.29
N GLY A 99 -7.82 38.95 13.97
CA GLY A 99 -7.76 39.78 15.18
C GLY A 99 -7.18 41.15 14.83
N ASP A 100 -6.13 41.56 15.52
CA ASP A 100 -5.44 42.84 15.28
C ASP A 100 -4.30 42.76 14.23
N ASN A 101 -3.96 41.55 13.76
CA ASN A 101 -2.80 41.35 12.88
C ASN A 101 -3.20 41.38 11.40
N LEU A 102 -2.47 42.14 10.58
CA LEU A 102 -2.61 42.15 9.12
C LEU A 102 -2.15 40.81 8.52
N VAL A 103 -2.95 40.24 7.62
CA VAL A 103 -2.70 38.94 6.99
C VAL A 103 -2.48 39.12 5.49
N THR A 104 -1.36 38.60 4.98
CA THR A 104 -0.98 38.72 3.56
C THR A 104 -1.42 37.53 2.70
N LYS A 105 -1.82 36.40 3.31
CA LYS A 105 -2.28 35.19 2.62
C LYS A 105 -3.21 34.36 3.52
N LEU A 106 -4.42 34.04 3.04
CA LEU A 106 -5.32 33.10 3.72
C LEU A 106 -4.87 31.66 3.50
N THR A 107 -4.77 30.89 4.57
CA THR A 107 -4.43 29.46 4.58
C THR A 107 -5.56 28.61 5.17
N LYS A 108 -5.52 27.30 4.89
CA LYS A 108 -6.47 26.33 5.44
C LYS A 108 -6.40 26.36 6.97
N GLY A 109 -7.49 26.75 7.64
CA GLY A 109 -7.58 26.87 9.10
C GLY A 109 -7.74 28.30 9.62
N ASP A 110 -7.82 29.31 8.74
CA ASP A 110 -7.98 30.71 9.13
C ASP A 110 -9.40 31.12 9.52
N GLN A 111 -10.18 30.22 10.14
CA GLN A 111 -11.63 30.37 10.25
C GLN A 111 -12.14 31.25 11.40
N ASP A 112 -11.36 31.48 12.46
CA ASP A 112 -11.97 32.00 13.68
C ASP A 112 -12.17 33.51 13.71
N HIS A 113 -11.39 34.33 12.99
CA HIS A 113 -11.63 35.79 12.87
C HIS A 113 -10.96 36.36 11.62
N ASN A 114 -11.74 36.77 10.60
CA ASN A 114 -11.24 37.55 9.46
C ASN A 114 -12.11 38.80 9.28
N LEU A 115 -11.50 39.98 9.36
CA LEU A 115 -12.06 41.26 8.93
C LEU A 115 -11.42 41.63 7.59
N TRP A 116 -12.24 41.76 6.56
CA TRP A 116 -11.86 42.33 5.29
C TRP A 116 -12.30 43.78 5.25
N THR A 117 -11.37 44.68 4.97
CA THR A 117 -11.65 46.10 4.71
C THR A 117 -11.34 46.37 3.25
N LEU A 118 -12.34 46.82 2.52
CA LEU A 118 -12.30 47.10 1.10
C LEU A 118 -12.68 48.58 0.88
N PRO A 119 -12.29 49.21 -0.24
CA PRO A 119 -12.66 50.60 -0.55
C PRO A 119 -14.17 50.86 -0.50
N ILE A 120 -14.96 49.84 -0.81
CA ILE A 120 -16.41 49.88 -0.85
C ILE A 120 -17.07 49.46 0.47
N GLY A 121 -16.34 49.03 1.49
CA GLY A 121 -16.96 48.55 2.73
C GLY A 121 -16.17 47.49 3.49
N SER A 122 -16.81 46.83 4.45
CA SER A 122 -16.17 45.82 5.30
C SER A 122 -16.99 44.54 5.46
N PHE A 123 -16.27 43.43 5.60
CA PHE A 123 -16.85 42.13 5.89
C PHE A 123 -16.12 41.47 7.05
N ARG A 124 -16.86 41.21 8.13
CA ARG A 124 -16.33 40.56 9.32
C ARG A 124 -17.02 39.23 9.53
N THR A 125 -16.20 38.22 9.79
CA THR A 125 -16.67 36.91 10.20
C THR A 125 -16.19 36.58 11.61
N ASN A 126 -17.12 36.20 12.48
CA ASN A 126 -16.86 35.69 13.84
C ASN A 126 -17.48 34.29 13.97
N VAL A 127 -17.15 33.57 15.04
CA VAL A 127 -17.70 32.26 15.41
C VAL A 127 -19.21 32.30 15.65
N SER A 128 -19.76 33.46 16.04
CA SER A 128 -21.20 33.57 16.35
C SER A 128 -21.98 34.48 15.41
N ILE A 129 -21.34 35.47 14.79
CA ILE A 129 -22.00 36.50 13.98
C ILE A 129 -21.11 36.86 12.80
N SER A 130 -21.70 36.98 11.60
CA SER A 130 -21.05 37.59 10.44
C SER A 130 -21.74 38.92 10.13
N THR A 131 -20.96 39.99 9.92
CA THR A 131 -21.47 41.33 9.56
C THR A 131 -20.88 41.81 8.26
N MET A 132 -21.71 42.39 7.41
CA MET A 132 -21.38 42.93 6.09
C MET A 132 -21.90 44.37 6.02
N ASP A 133 -21.10 45.32 5.53
CA ASP A 133 -21.55 46.68 5.22
C ASP A 133 -20.77 47.19 4.01
N PHE A 134 -21.48 47.50 2.92
CA PHE A 134 -20.92 47.85 1.61
C PHE A 134 -21.69 48.99 0.96
N LEU A 135 -20.97 49.93 0.34
CA LEU A 135 -21.47 50.99 -0.51
C LEU A 135 -20.84 50.84 -1.90
N PHE A 136 -21.65 50.43 -2.87
CA PHE A 136 -21.22 50.21 -4.24
C PHE A 136 -21.22 51.51 -5.07
N PRO A 137 -20.41 51.61 -6.15
CA PRO A 137 -20.32 52.81 -6.99
C PRO A 137 -21.63 53.31 -7.59
N SER A 138 -22.60 52.44 -7.83
CA SER A 138 -23.95 52.81 -8.29
C SER A 138 -24.78 53.57 -7.24
N GLY A 139 -24.34 53.57 -5.98
CA GLY A 139 -25.07 54.12 -4.82
C GLY A 139 -25.74 53.06 -3.95
N TRP A 140 -25.73 51.77 -4.34
CA TRP A 140 -26.32 50.71 -3.51
C TRP A 140 -25.59 50.54 -2.18
N ARG A 141 -26.32 50.73 -1.08
CA ARG A 141 -25.84 50.39 0.27
C ARG A 141 -26.40 49.04 0.68
N PHE A 142 -25.53 48.07 0.93
CA PHE A 142 -25.89 46.73 1.40
C PHE A 142 -25.28 46.47 2.77
N SER A 143 -26.13 46.22 3.77
CA SER A 143 -25.69 45.73 5.08
C SER A 143 -26.42 44.45 5.46
N ALA A 144 -25.73 43.54 6.15
CA ALA A 144 -26.33 42.31 6.64
C ALA A 144 -25.67 41.83 7.94
N ARG A 145 -26.47 41.26 8.84
CA ARG A 145 -26.02 40.63 10.08
C ARG A 145 -26.60 39.22 10.18
N LEU A 146 -25.73 38.21 10.14
CA LEU A 146 -26.07 36.80 10.19
C LEU A 146 -25.75 36.23 11.56
N GLU A 147 -26.69 35.51 12.17
CA GLU A 147 -26.51 34.84 13.46
C GLU A 147 -26.20 33.34 13.32
N ASN A 148 -25.30 32.84 14.19
CA ASN A 148 -24.87 31.45 14.35
C ASN A 148 -23.92 30.91 13.25
N ALA A 149 -22.71 30.47 13.63
CA ALA A 149 -21.88 29.60 12.79
C ALA A 149 -22.07 28.13 13.17
N VAL A 150 -21.94 27.23 12.20
CA VAL A 150 -21.95 25.79 12.46
C VAL A 150 -20.85 25.13 11.62
N PRO A 151 -19.68 24.83 12.20
CA PRO A 151 -18.61 24.19 11.45
C PRO A 151 -18.97 22.71 11.19
N TRP A 152 -19.12 22.33 9.92
CA TRP A 152 -19.16 20.92 9.53
C TRP A 152 -18.38 20.72 8.23
N SER A 153 -17.40 19.82 8.26
CA SER A 153 -16.61 19.41 7.10
C SER A 153 -16.71 17.89 6.96
N PRO A 154 -16.82 17.34 5.74
CA PRO A 154 -16.68 15.91 5.55
C PRO A 154 -15.21 15.52 5.76
N GLU A 155 -14.80 15.36 7.02
CA GLU A 155 -13.44 14.95 7.34
C GLU A 155 -13.18 13.51 6.86
N GLY A 156 -12.32 13.41 5.86
CA GLY A 156 -11.69 12.21 5.34
C GLY A 156 -10.28 12.55 4.86
N TRP A 157 -9.56 11.56 4.33
CA TRP A 157 -8.15 11.69 3.91
C TRP A 157 -7.91 12.79 2.85
N VAL A 158 -8.98 13.25 2.18
CA VAL A 158 -8.96 14.34 1.19
C VAL A 158 -8.40 15.64 1.77
N GLY A 159 -8.64 15.92 3.05
CA GLY A 159 -8.06 17.09 3.72
C GLY A 159 -6.54 17.05 3.91
N HIS A 160 -5.92 15.88 3.73
CA HIS A 160 -4.48 15.65 3.81
C HIS A 160 -3.83 15.44 2.43
N LEU A 161 -4.62 15.45 1.35
CA LEU A 161 -4.10 15.40 -0.01
C LEU A 161 -3.60 16.79 -0.43
N PRO A 162 -2.54 16.87 -1.27
CA PRO A 162 -2.05 18.14 -1.77
C PRO A 162 -3.19 18.91 -2.46
N THR A 163 -3.42 20.16 -2.05
CA THR A 163 -4.53 20.97 -2.54
C THR A 163 -4.46 21.28 -4.04
N SER A 164 -3.31 21.01 -4.68
CA SER A 164 -3.09 21.06 -6.13
C SER A 164 -3.67 19.87 -6.91
N MET A 165 -4.02 18.76 -6.24
CA MET A 165 -4.53 17.54 -6.86
C MET A 165 -6.06 17.42 -6.89
N MET A 166 -6.78 18.32 -6.19
CA MET A 166 -8.23 18.28 -6.05
C MET A 166 -8.87 19.58 -6.59
N PRO A 167 -10.07 19.52 -7.21
CA PRO A 167 -10.84 20.72 -7.59
C PRO A 167 -11.28 21.54 -6.36
N THR A 168 -11.89 22.71 -6.60
CA THR A 168 -12.29 23.70 -5.57
C THR A 168 -12.91 23.02 -4.35
N HIS A 169 -12.30 23.27 -3.19
CA HIS A 169 -12.85 22.88 -1.91
C HIS A 169 -13.81 23.97 -1.45
N TYR A 170 -14.90 23.56 -0.82
CA TYR A 170 -15.91 24.46 -0.30
C TYR A 170 -16.20 24.06 1.15
N PHE A 171 -16.26 25.07 2.00
CA PHE A 171 -16.53 24.96 3.42
C PHE A 171 -17.79 25.75 3.74
N VAL A 172 -18.81 25.07 4.25
CA VAL A 172 -20.03 25.73 4.70
C VAL A 172 -19.82 26.25 6.11
N ARG A 173 -19.98 27.56 6.28
CA ARG A 173 -19.75 28.24 7.55
C ARG A 173 -21.04 28.43 8.35
N SER A 174 -22.15 28.70 7.68
CA SER A 174 -23.45 28.80 8.34
C SER A 174 -24.57 28.42 7.40
N LEU A 175 -25.57 27.69 7.89
CA LEU A 175 -26.78 27.37 7.14
C LEU A 175 -27.99 27.73 7.98
N HIS A 176 -28.97 28.35 7.32
CA HIS A 176 -30.22 28.77 7.94
C HIS A 176 -30.02 29.80 9.06
N SER A 177 -29.04 30.69 8.89
CA SER A 177 -28.77 31.78 9.81
C SER A 177 -29.86 32.85 9.71
N SER A 178 -30.49 33.20 10.84
CA SER A 178 -31.35 34.37 10.90
C SER A 178 -30.55 35.59 10.48
N THR A 179 -31.10 36.38 9.56
CA THR A 179 -30.40 37.52 8.96
C THR A 179 -31.29 38.73 8.88
N GLU A 180 -30.79 39.84 9.40
CA GLU A 180 -31.34 41.16 9.14
C GLU A 180 -30.46 41.82 8.08
N TYR A 181 -31.08 42.39 7.05
CA TYR A 181 -30.36 43.07 5.98
C TYR A 181 -31.01 44.41 5.65
N GLU A 182 -30.22 45.32 5.08
CA GLU A 182 -30.68 46.57 4.48
C GLU A 182 -30.06 46.69 3.10
N LEU A 183 -30.88 46.92 2.08
CA LEU A 183 -30.45 47.21 0.72
C LEU A 183 -31.10 48.53 0.27
N ASP A 184 -30.28 49.55 0.02
CA ASP A 184 -30.72 50.87 -0.46
C ASP A 184 -31.90 51.45 0.36
N LYS A 185 -31.72 51.52 1.69
CA LYS A 185 -32.71 52.00 2.68
C LYS A 185 -33.95 51.12 2.85
N VAL A 186 -34.00 49.96 2.21
CA VAL A 186 -35.04 48.94 2.42
C VAL A 186 -34.50 47.86 3.35
N SER A 187 -35.03 47.81 4.57
CA SER A 187 -34.71 46.75 5.54
C SER A 187 -35.61 45.53 5.34
N GLY A 188 -35.05 44.34 5.55
CA GLY A 188 -35.78 43.07 5.48
C GLY A 188 -35.20 42.03 6.44
N LYS A 189 -35.94 40.93 6.61
CA LYS A 189 -35.51 39.77 7.40
C LYS A 189 -35.54 38.54 6.52
N GLY A 190 -34.48 37.75 6.60
CA GLY A 190 -34.34 36.57 5.78
C GLY A 190 -33.51 35.50 6.44
N VAL A 191 -33.28 34.45 5.66
CA VAL A 191 -32.47 33.30 6.04
C VAL A 191 -31.23 33.30 5.17
N ALA A 192 -30.06 33.20 5.78
CA ALA A 192 -28.80 33.20 5.05
C ALA A 192 -28.06 31.85 5.09
N HIS A 193 -27.30 31.64 4.03
CA HIS A 193 -26.31 30.60 3.86
C HIS A 193 -24.98 31.27 3.51
N GLN A 194 -23.91 30.92 4.25
CA GLN A 194 -22.56 31.42 4.01
C GLN A 194 -21.57 30.28 3.78
N GLU A 195 -20.82 30.39 2.68
CA GLU A 195 -19.83 29.43 2.22
C GLU A 195 -18.48 30.09 1.95
N MET A 196 -17.40 29.34 2.15
CA MET A 196 -16.04 29.70 1.79
C MET A 196 -15.49 28.73 0.75
N ASN A 197 -15.04 29.25 -0.38
CA ASN A 197 -14.61 28.48 -1.54
C ASN A 197 -13.13 28.78 -1.82
N TYR A 198 -12.31 27.73 -1.97
CA TYR A 198 -10.88 27.89 -2.31
C TYR A 198 -10.37 26.76 -3.22
N GLY A 199 -9.62 27.11 -4.26
CA GLY A 199 -9.01 26.14 -5.17
C GLY A 199 -8.76 26.67 -6.58
N ARG A 200 -8.37 25.79 -7.50
CA ARG A 200 -7.95 26.19 -8.86
C ARG A 200 -9.05 26.13 -9.92
N ARG A 201 -10.02 25.22 -9.78
CA ARG A 201 -11.11 24.98 -10.74
C ARG A 201 -12.31 24.34 -10.04
N PHE A 202 -13.53 24.81 -10.30
CA PHE A 202 -14.75 24.13 -9.87
C PHE A 202 -14.86 22.74 -10.54
N PRO A 203 -15.56 21.78 -9.91
CA PRO A 203 -15.87 20.48 -10.52
C PRO A 203 -16.66 20.64 -11.82
N VAL A 204 -16.58 19.66 -12.72
CA VAL A 204 -17.34 19.68 -13.99
C VAL A 204 -18.83 19.51 -13.74
N ALA A 205 -19.21 18.76 -12.71
CA ALA A 205 -20.57 18.69 -12.18
C ALA A 205 -20.48 18.58 -10.65
N PHE A 206 -21.36 19.22 -9.89
CA PHE A 206 -21.43 19.06 -8.44
C PHE A 206 -22.84 19.16 -7.89
N THR A 207 -23.05 18.54 -6.74
CA THR A 207 -24.21 18.73 -5.89
C THR A 207 -23.79 18.86 -4.44
N TRP A 208 -24.57 19.63 -3.72
CA TRP A 208 -24.38 19.86 -2.30
C TRP A 208 -25.73 19.82 -1.58
N VAL A 209 -25.72 19.23 -0.39
CA VAL A 209 -26.91 19.09 0.46
C VAL A 209 -26.52 19.23 1.90
N GLN A 210 -27.33 19.94 2.66
CA GLN A 210 -27.22 19.96 4.11
C GLN A 210 -28.60 19.98 4.75
N ALA A 211 -28.78 19.19 5.80
CA ALA A 211 -30.04 19.10 6.53
C ALA A 211 -29.83 19.35 8.03
N THR A 212 -30.75 20.11 8.62
CA THR A 212 -30.72 20.48 10.05
C THR A 212 -32.01 20.05 10.75
N ASP A 213 -31.90 19.81 12.06
CA ASP A 213 -33.06 19.58 12.91
C ASP A 213 -32.78 20.07 14.35
N GLY A 214 -33.56 21.04 14.82
CA GLY A 214 -33.38 21.72 16.09
C GLY A 214 -32.09 22.57 16.17
N GLY A 215 -31.70 23.22 15.07
CA GLY A 215 -30.50 24.06 15.01
C GLY A 215 -29.17 23.31 14.91
N ARG A 216 -29.19 21.98 14.81
CA ARG A 216 -27.99 21.14 14.61
C ARG A 216 -28.00 20.50 13.23
N ILE A 217 -26.87 20.55 12.54
CA ILE A 217 -26.65 19.80 11.30
C ILE A 217 -26.62 18.31 11.63
N GLN A 218 -27.45 17.52 10.95
CA GLN A 218 -27.46 16.06 11.08
C GLN A 218 -27.01 15.36 9.80
N MET A 219 -27.00 16.08 8.68
CA MET A 219 -26.65 15.52 7.39
C MET A 219 -25.90 16.55 6.53
N LEU A 220 -24.82 16.10 5.90
CA LEU A 220 -24.13 16.81 4.83
C LEU A 220 -23.81 15.79 3.73
N LEU A 221 -24.10 16.17 2.49
CA LEU A 221 -23.69 15.45 1.29
C LEU A 221 -23.01 16.45 0.34
N THR A 222 -21.87 16.06 -0.19
CA THR A 222 -21.19 16.79 -1.26
C THR A 222 -20.65 15.79 -2.26
N GLY A 223 -20.73 16.08 -3.54
CA GLY A 223 -20.21 15.18 -4.56
C GLY A 223 -20.40 15.71 -5.97
N GLY A 224 -19.93 14.97 -6.95
CA GLY A 224 -19.95 15.43 -8.33
C GLY A 224 -19.08 14.63 -9.27
N LYS A 225 -19.04 15.08 -10.52
CA LYS A 225 -18.13 14.59 -11.54
C LYS A 225 -16.86 15.42 -11.56
N PHE A 226 -15.73 14.75 -11.46
CA PHE A 226 -14.42 15.36 -11.49
C PHE A 226 -13.61 14.74 -12.62
N THR A 227 -12.92 15.58 -13.39
CA THR A 227 -12.04 15.12 -14.48
C THR A 227 -10.59 15.25 -14.02
N ILE A 228 -9.91 14.12 -13.92
CA ILE A 228 -8.47 14.07 -13.62
C ILE A 228 -7.78 13.48 -14.85
N SER A 229 -6.95 14.28 -15.53
CA SER A 229 -6.18 13.86 -16.71
C SER A 229 -7.05 13.24 -17.82
N GLY A 230 -8.23 13.81 -18.09
CA GLY A 230 -9.15 13.34 -19.13
C GLY A 230 -10.06 12.18 -18.73
N VAL A 231 -9.87 11.59 -17.54
CA VAL A 231 -10.78 10.58 -16.98
C VAL A 231 -11.76 11.27 -16.05
N THR A 232 -13.05 11.21 -16.38
CA THR A 232 -14.13 11.74 -15.55
C THR A 232 -14.70 10.64 -14.66
N SER A 233 -14.66 10.83 -13.35
CA SER A 233 -15.26 9.93 -12.37
C SER A 233 -16.19 10.68 -11.42
N GLU A 234 -17.24 9.99 -10.99
CA GLU A 234 -18.25 10.55 -10.08
C GLU A 234 -18.01 10.07 -8.65
N HIS A 235 -17.93 11.02 -7.72
CA HIS A 235 -17.65 10.73 -6.31
C HIS A 235 -18.51 11.58 -5.40
N PHE A 236 -18.97 10.98 -4.30
CA PHE A 236 -19.77 11.65 -3.27
C PHE A 236 -19.26 11.30 -1.90
N ILE A 237 -19.46 12.23 -0.98
CA ILE A 237 -19.18 12.11 0.43
C ILE A 237 -20.45 12.39 1.20
N LEU A 238 -20.92 11.38 1.92
CA LEU A 238 -22.06 11.48 2.83
C LEU A 238 -21.61 11.43 4.28
N THR A 239 -22.15 12.35 5.07
CA THR A 239 -22.13 12.30 6.53
C THR A 239 -23.55 12.38 7.06
N TYR A 240 -23.91 11.43 7.92
CA TYR A 240 -25.20 11.40 8.60
C TYR A 240 -25.05 10.93 10.05
N ARG A 241 -25.74 11.62 10.98
CA ARG A 241 -25.77 11.29 12.40
C ARG A 241 -27.20 11.32 12.93
N SER A 242 -27.61 10.24 13.58
CA SER A 242 -28.92 10.14 14.23
C SER A 242 -28.92 10.73 15.64
N LYS A 243 -30.07 11.30 16.06
CA LYS A 243 -30.35 11.73 17.44
C LYS A 243 -30.77 10.58 18.34
N GLU A 244 -31.53 9.63 17.83
CA GLU A 244 -32.17 8.56 18.61
C GLU A 244 -31.25 7.34 18.77
N ARG A 245 -30.27 7.17 17.88
CA ARG A 245 -29.33 6.04 17.89
C ARG A 245 -27.90 6.54 17.66
N HIS A 246 -26.92 5.86 18.26
CA HIS A 246 -25.49 6.12 18.00
C HIS A 246 -25.06 5.56 16.63
N TRP A 247 -25.73 5.99 15.57
CA TRP A 247 -25.45 5.60 14.19
C TRP A 247 -24.77 6.77 13.49
N THR A 248 -23.55 6.53 13.06
CA THR A 248 -22.76 7.51 12.32
C THR A 248 -22.34 6.87 11.01
N PHE A 249 -22.79 7.44 9.89
CA PHE A 249 -22.26 7.15 8.57
C PHE A 249 -21.30 8.27 8.21
N ARG A 250 -20.01 7.94 8.04
CA ARG A 250 -18.98 8.88 7.59
C ARG A 250 -18.40 8.39 6.28
N SER A 251 -17.77 9.30 5.54
CA SER A 251 -17.02 9.02 4.30
C SER A 251 -16.16 7.75 4.37
N ILE A 252 -15.45 7.56 5.48
CA ILE A 252 -14.53 6.43 5.70
C ILE A 252 -15.20 5.10 6.06
N ASP A 253 -16.47 5.13 6.48
CA ASP A 253 -17.21 3.95 6.93
C ASP A 253 -17.96 3.27 5.75
N LEU A 254 -17.95 3.88 4.57
CA LEU A 254 -18.69 3.42 3.39
C LEU A 254 -17.84 2.49 2.51
N HIS A 255 -18.38 1.32 2.16
CA HIS A 255 -17.74 0.38 1.23
C HIS A 255 -18.49 0.27 -0.11
N ARG A 256 -19.72 0.79 -0.18
CA ARG A 256 -20.50 0.93 -1.41
C ARG A 256 -21.36 2.18 -1.34
N PHE A 257 -21.40 2.93 -2.43
CA PHE A 257 -22.16 4.16 -2.57
C PHE A 257 -22.75 4.25 -3.98
N GLN A 258 -24.02 4.61 -4.10
CA GLN A 258 -24.71 4.83 -5.37
C GLN A 258 -25.58 6.07 -5.25
N ALA A 259 -25.51 6.99 -6.22
CA ALA A 259 -26.36 8.17 -6.28
C ALA A 259 -27.00 8.32 -7.66
N LYS A 260 -28.18 8.91 -7.68
CA LYS A 260 -28.95 9.29 -8.86
C LYS A 260 -29.33 10.77 -8.70
N VAL A 261 -28.76 11.61 -9.55
CA VAL A 261 -28.97 13.06 -9.56
C VAL A 261 -29.93 13.42 -10.70
N GLU A 262 -31.05 14.06 -10.38
CA GLU A 262 -32.04 14.52 -11.36
C GLU A 262 -32.31 16.03 -11.15
N PRO A 263 -31.43 16.89 -11.68
CA PRO A 263 -31.41 18.31 -11.30
C PRO A 263 -32.64 19.08 -11.78
N CYS A 264 -33.16 18.78 -12.98
CA CYS A 264 -34.37 19.44 -13.48
C CYS A 264 -35.65 19.07 -12.72
N ASN A 265 -35.65 17.92 -12.04
CA ASN A 265 -36.74 17.50 -11.15
C ASN A 265 -36.52 18.00 -9.72
N GLY A 266 -35.38 18.64 -9.42
CA GLY A 266 -35.02 19.05 -8.07
C GLY A 266 -34.77 17.89 -7.12
N THR A 267 -34.38 16.71 -7.63
CA THR A 267 -34.31 15.48 -6.82
C THR A 267 -32.94 14.81 -6.82
N LEU A 268 -32.59 14.24 -5.67
CA LEU A 268 -31.37 13.46 -5.46
C LEU A 268 -31.69 12.23 -4.61
N ALA A 269 -31.40 11.04 -5.13
CA ALA A 269 -31.57 9.78 -4.41
C ALA A 269 -30.23 9.05 -4.29
N LEU A 270 -29.93 8.49 -3.13
CA LEU A 270 -28.70 7.73 -2.93
C LEU A 270 -28.86 6.57 -1.95
N THR A 271 -27.99 5.57 -2.12
CA THR A 271 -27.87 4.40 -1.23
C THR A 271 -26.41 4.21 -0.83
N ALA A 272 -26.16 4.12 0.47
CA ALA A 272 -24.83 3.95 1.06
C ALA A 272 -24.77 2.74 2.00
N PHE A 273 -23.65 2.02 1.99
CA PHE A 273 -23.47 0.80 2.80
C PHE A 273 -22.22 0.89 3.69
N ALA A 274 -22.37 0.52 4.97
CA ALA A 274 -21.30 0.42 5.97
C ALA A 274 -21.36 -0.95 6.66
N GLY A 275 -20.50 -1.88 6.23
CA GLY A 275 -20.61 -3.31 6.54
C GLY A 275 -21.98 -3.88 6.17
N VAL A 276 -22.80 -4.11 7.19
CA VAL A 276 -24.12 -4.76 7.09
C VAL A 276 -25.29 -3.79 7.27
N ARG A 277 -24.99 -2.50 7.40
CA ARG A 277 -25.96 -1.41 7.53
C ARG A 277 -26.12 -0.72 6.20
N ARG A 278 -27.36 -0.40 5.84
CA ARG A 278 -27.72 0.31 4.62
C ARG A 278 -28.45 1.60 4.97
N LEU A 279 -28.05 2.70 4.34
CA LEU A 279 -28.71 4.01 4.40
C LEU A 279 -29.26 4.33 3.01
N GLU A 280 -30.55 4.64 2.94
CA GLU A 280 -31.19 5.20 1.75
C GLU A 280 -31.57 6.65 2.06
N LEU A 281 -31.23 7.56 1.16
CA LEU A 281 -31.51 8.98 1.30
C LEU A 281 -32.18 9.49 0.03
N MET A 282 -33.26 10.23 0.20
CA MET A 282 -34.01 10.87 -0.88
C MET A 282 -34.23 12.33 -0.52
N ILE A 283 -33.82 13.22 -1.42
CA ILE A 283 -33.95 14.67 -1.26
C ILE A 283 -34.75 15.20 -2.44
N SER A 284 -35.67 16.11 -2.16
CA SER A 284 -36.47 16.79 -3.17
C SER A 284 -36.68 18.25 -2.77
N ALA A 285 -36.40 19.14 -3.70
CA ALA A 285 -36.74 20.55 -3.64
C ALA A 285 -37.80 20.85 -4.72
N ARG A 286 -38.71 21.78 -4.43
CA ARG A 286 -39.68 22.19 -5.44
C ARG A 286 -39.00 23.12 -6.46
N PRO A 287 -39.39 23.11 -7.75
CA PRO A 287 -38.78 24.00 -8.74
C PRO A 287 -38.83 25.50 -8.36
N GLU A 288 -39.84 25.92 -7.60
CA GLU A 288 -40.01 27.30 -7.14
C GLU A 288 -39.07 27.64 -5.97
N SER A 289 -38.50 26.64 -5.30
CA SER A 289 -37.56 26.89 -4.21
C SER A 289 -36.12 27.09 -4.68
N PHE A 290 -35.82 26.71 -5.93
CA PHE A 290 -34.55 27.06 -6.58
C PHE A 290 -34.52 28.55 -6.88
N SER A 291 -33.54 29.18 -6.27
CA SER A 291 -33.21 30.59 -6.43
C SER A 291 -32.49 30.84 -7.77
N GLU A 292 -32.39 32.12 -8.16
CA GLU A 292 -31.75 32.51 -9.42
C GLU A 292 -30.32 31.99 -9.55
N ASN A 293 -29.92 31.78 -10.80
CA ASN A 293 -28.62 31.24 -11.16
C ASN A 293 -27.45 32.08 -10.61
N ILE A 294 -26.47 31.38 -10.03
CA ILE A 294 -25.21 31.97 -9.57
C ILE A 294 -24.18 31.86 -10.70
N PHE A 295 -23.57 32.98 -11.07
CA PHE A 295 -22.49 33.02 -12.06
C PHE A 295 -21.14 32.82 -11.38
N VAL A 296 -20.22 32.13 -12.07
CA VAL A 296 -18.91 31.79 -11.52
C VAL A 296 -17.94 32.96 -11.73
N PRO A 297 -17.25 33.41 -10.69
CA PRO A 297 -16.21 34.41 -10.82
C PRO A 297 -15.03 33.93 -11.70
N THR A 298 -14.47 34.83 -12.48
CA THR A 298 -13.31 34.60 -13.36
C THR A 298 -12.30 35.75 -13.20
N THR A 299 -11.09 35.58 -13.75
CA THR A 299 -10.05 36.63 -13.74
C THR A 299 -10.35 37.82 -14.66
N SER A 300 -11.56 37.92 -15.21
CA SER A 300 -11.98 39.02 -16.07
C SER A 300 -13.41 39.47 -15.77
N GLY A 301 -13.99 39.06 -14.63
CA GLY A 301 -15.39 39.32 -14.26
C GLY A 301 -16.11 38.03 -13.90
N PHE A 302 -17.26 37.75 -14.52
CA PHE A 302 -18.05 36.54 -14.26
C PHE A 302 -18.24 35.72 -15.54
N SER A 303 -18.48 34.42 -15.38
CA SER A 303 -18.82 33.52 -16.49
C SER A 303 -20.09 33.99 -17.19
N GLN A 304 -20.17 33.78 -18.50
CA GLN A 304 -21.39 34.04 -19.27
C GLN A 304 -22.46 32.97 -18.99
N ASP A 305 -22.03 31.76 -18.63
CA ASP A 305 -22.92 30.66 -18.24
C ASP A 305 -23.13 30.61 -16.72
N PRO A 306 -24.32 30.20 -16.25
CA PRO A 306 -24.60 30.03 -14.83
C PRO A 306 -23.88 28.80 -14.28
N GLY A 307 -23.12 28.98 -13.20
CA GLY A 307 -22.31 27.91 -12.61
C GLY A 307 -23.04 27.05 -11.59
N SER A 308 -24.04 27.60 -10.87
CA SER A 308 -24.88 26.83 -9.95
C SER A 308 -26.27 27.41 -9.74
N SER A 309 -27.17 26.58 -9.19
CA SER A 309 -28.50 26.94 -8.70
C SER A 309 -28.75 26.28 -7.35
N GLU A 310 -29.34 27.03 -6.41
CA GLU A 310 -29.49 26.61 -5.01
C GLU A 310 -30.96 26.70 -4.56
N SER A 311 -31.45 25.68 -3.85
CA SER A 311 -32.76 25.69 -3.22
C SER A 311 -32.71 26.22 -1.79
N HIS A 312 -33.60 27.16 -1.46
CA HIS A 312 -33.77 27.65 -0.08
C HIS A 312 -34.53 26.68 0.84
N SER A 313 -35.23 25.70 0.26
CA SER A 313 -35.97 24.68 1.00
C SER A 313 -36.00 23.35 0.25
N ALA A 314 -35.59 22.29 0.92
CA ALA A 314 -35.67 20.92 0.44
C ALA A 314 -36.15 20.00 1.55
N LEU A 315 -36.83 18.93 1.15
CA LEU A 315 -37.21 17.82 2.01
C LEU A 315 -36.17 16.71 1.86
N ALA A 316 -35.55 16.29 2.97
CA ALA A 316 -34.66 15.12 2.98
C ALA A 316 -35.27 13.99 3.82
N VAL A 317 -35.33 12.79 3.26
CA VAL A 317 -35.85 11.58 3.90
C VAL A 317 -34.73 10.56 4.00
N VAL A 318 -34.43 10.12 5.23
CA VAL A 318 -33.41 9.11 5.52
C VAL A 318 -34.10 7.83 6.01
N ARG A 319 -33.72 6.70 5.41
CA ARG A 319 -34.12 5.35 5.85
C ARG A 319 -32.89 4.53 6.18
N LEU A 320 -32.91 3.89 7.33
CA LEU A 320 -31.80 3.10 7.84
C LEU A 320 -32.21 1.64 8.03
N TYR A 321 -31.36 0.71 7.63
CA TYR A 321 -31.61 -0.74 7.68
C TYR A 321 -30.44 -1.47 8.37
N ASP A 322 -30.74 -2.50 9.17
CA ASP A 322 -29.75 -3.41 9.80
C ASP A 322 -29.87 -4.84 9.24
N ARG A 323 -28.77 -5.62 9.37
CA ARG A 323 -28.35 -6.95 8.86
C ARG A 323 -29.32 -7.85 8.09
N ARG A 324 -30.64 -7.79 8.32
CA ARG A 324 -31.67 -8.67 7.74
C ARG A 324 -33.08 -8.07 7.66
N SER A 325 -33.31 -6.80 8.00
CA SER A 325 -34.67 -6.24 8.01
C SER A 325 -35.07 -5.68 6.64
N GLN A 326 -36.20 -6.13 6.09
CA GLN A 326 -36.86 -5.49 4.93
C GLN A 326 -37.55 -4.17 5.31
N ARG A 327 -37.78 -3.93 6.61
CA ARG A 327 -38.35 -2.66 7.11
C ARG A 327 -37.25 -1.76 7.65
N PRO A 328 -37.32 -0.43 7.43
CA PRO A 328 -36.34 0.49 7.99
C PRO A 328 -36.41 0.45 9.51
N VAL A 329 -35.25 0.29 10.16
CA VAL A 329 -35.12 0.31 11.61
C VAL A 329 -35.09 1.73 12.16
N GLU A 330 -34.85 2.72 11.30
CA GLU A 330 -35.01 4.14 11.59
C GLU A 330 -35.45 4.89 10.32
N TYR A 331 -36.30 5.89 10.54
CA TYR A 331 -36.90 6.72 9.51
C TYR A 331 -36.89 8.18 9.98
N ALA A 332 -36.13 9.04 9.30
CA ALA A 332 -36.00 10.45 9.65
C ALA A 332 -36.42 11.35 8.48
N ILE A 333 -37.13 12.44 8.78
CA ILE A 333 -37.55 13.45 7.81
C ILE A 333 -37.01 14.81 8.25
N PHE A 334 -36.21 15.44 7.39
CA PHE A 334 -35.76 16.81 7.55
C PHE A 334 -36.56 17.71 6.62
N ARG A 335 -37.37 18.60 7.21
CA ARG A 335 -38.17 19.59 6.47
C ARG A 335 -37.38 20.85 6.11
N HIS A 336 -36.21 21.03 6.73
CA HIS A 336 -35.29 22.15 6.50
C HIS A 336 -33.95 21.63 6.00
N ALA A 337 -33.88 21.39 4.69
CA ALA A 337 -32.63 21.12 3.98
C ALA A 337 -32.40 22.16 2.88
N ALA A 338 -31.15 22.31 2.46
CA ALA A 338 -30.78 23.03 1.25
C ALA A 338 -30.19 22.05 0.24
N LEU A 339 -30.39 22.34 -1.04
CA LEU A 339 -29.97 21.49 -2.15
C LEU A 339 -29.42 22.38 -3.27
N GLU A 340 -28.18 22.17 -3.67
CA GLU A 340 -27.51 22.90 -4.73
C GLU A 340 -27.07 21.95 -5.85
N PHE A 341 -27.12 22.46 -7.08
CA PHE A 341 -26.53 21.82 -8.26
C PHE A 341 -25.67 22.81 -9.04
N GLY A 342 -24.54 22.34 -9.56
CA GLY A 342 -23.69 23.15 -10.42
C GLY A 342 -22.92 22.38 -11.48
N GLY A 343 -22.32 23.12 -12.41
CA GLY A 343 -21.68 22.56 -13.61
C GLY A 343 -22.68 21.84 -14.52
N GLU A 344 -22.35 20.63 -15.01
CA GLU A 344 -23.27 19.80 -15.80
C GLU A 344 -24.53 19.38 -15.03
N TYR A 345 -24.52 19.44 -13.70
CA TYR A 345 -25.71 19.20 -12.89
C TYR A 345 -26.63 20.42 -12.81
N ASN A 346 -26.26 21.57 -13.38
CA ASN A 346 -27.19 22.68 -13.47
C ASN A 346 -28.28 22.41 -14.55
N CYS A 347 -29.55 22.60 -14.21
CA CYS A 347 -30.63 22.39 -15.18
C CYS A 347 -30.66 23.53 -16.21
N ARG A 348 -30.41 23.21 -17.49
CA ARG A 348 -30.37 24.20 -18.57
C ARG A 348 -31.74 24.60 -19.13
N ALA A 349 -32.82 23.97 -18.68
CA ALA A 349 -34.18 24.15 -19.21
C ALA A 349 -34.96 25.28 -18.52
N ARG A 350 -34.40 26.49 -18.47
CA ARG A 350 -35.15 27.73 -18.19
C ARG A 350 -34.74 28.83 -19.16
N THR A 351 -35.01 28.60 -20.44
CA THR A 351 -35.25 29.69 -21.39
C THR A 351 -36.76 29.82 -21.56
N ALA A 352 -37.25 31.05 -21.45
CA ALA A 352 -38.67 31.41 -21.39
C ALA A 352 -39.51 30.82 -22.53
N SER A 353 -40.62 30.15 -22.20
CA SER A 353 -41.99 30.61 -22.48
C SER A 353 -43.02 29.47 -22.29
N THR A 354 -44.25 29.88 -21.96
CA THR A 354 -45.52 29.13 -21.95
C THR A 354 -45.73 28.09 -20.84
N ALA A 355 -46.60 28.49 -19.91
CA ALA A 355 -47.37 27.60 -19.06
C ALA A 355 -48.15 26.59 -19.89
N THR A 356 -47.89 25.30 -19.69
CA THR A 356 -48.94 24.29 -19.87
C THR A 356 -48.67 23.09 -18.96
N THR A 357 -49.72 22.72 -18.25
CA THR A 357 -49.91 21.67 -17.26
C THR A 357 -49.29 20.32 -17.64
N ALA A 358 -48.42 19.79 -16.78
CA ALA A 358 -48.12 18.36 -16.74
C ALA A 358 -47.97 17.90 -15.29
N ILE A 359 -48.86 16.97 -14.91
CA ILE A 359 -49.06 16.40 -13.58
C ILE A 359 -47.85 15.54 -13.19
N ALA A 360 -47.19 15.86 -12.08
CA ALA A 360 -46.21 14.97 -11.44
C ALA A 360 -46.94 13.93 -10.56
N PRO A 361 -46.52 12.65 -10.55
CA PRO A 361 -47.19 11.62 -9.76
C PRO A 361 -46.91 11.83 -8.26
N ALA A 362 -47.99 11.97 -7.49
CA ALA A 362 -47.95 12.02 -6.04
C ALA A 362 -47.49 10.66 -5.47
N PHE A 363 -46.32 10.62 -4.84
CA PHE A 363 -45.94 9.50 -3.98
C PHE A 363 -46.47 9.70 -2.57
N VAL A 364 -47.45 8.88 -2.22
CA VAL A 364 -48.18 8.85 -0.95
C VAL A 364 -47.26 8.37 0.19
N VAL A 365 -47.16 9.19 1.25
CA VAL A 365 -46.62 8.78 2.56
C VAL A 365 -47.71 7.95 3.27
N PRO A 366 -47.45 6.71 3.73
CA PRO A 366 -48.47 5.94 4.43
C PRO A 366 -48.75 6.54 5.81
N GLN A 367 -50.00 6.96 6.03
CA GLN A 367 -50.55 7.29 7.35
C GLN A 367 -50.97 6.01 8.10
N LYS A 368 -50.74 6.03 9.42
CA LYS A 368 -51.28 5.17 10.51
C LYS A 368 -50.60 3.82 10.78
N LEU A 369 -50.00 3.71 11.96
CA LEU A 369 -50.21 2.57 12.87
C LEU A 369 -50.15 3.03 14.33
N HIS A 370 -51.03 2.44 15.13
CA HIS A 370 -51.54 2.89 16.41
C HIS A 370 -50.52 3.07 17.55
N THR A 371 -50.83 4.10 18.34
CA THR A 371 -50.57 4.29 19.78
C THR A 371 -50.55 3.00 20.61
N GLN A 372 -49.42 2.66 21.23
CA GLN A 372 -49.37 2.07 22.58
C GLN A 372 -48.09 2.54 23.31
N GLN A 373 -48.27 3.31 24.38
CA GLN A 373 -47.24 3.61 25.37
C GLN A 373 -47.06 2.41 26.32
N PRO A 374 -45.85 2.19 26.85
CA PRO A 374 -45.69 1.78 28.24
C PRO A 374 -44.96 2.86 29.03
N ARG A 375 -45.57 3.28 30.14
CA ARG A 375 -45.00 4.12 31.20
C ARG A 375 -43.89 3.37 31.95
N VAL A 376 -42.71 3.98 32.14
CA VAL A 376 -41.91 3.84 33.39
C VAL A 376 -41.15 5.14 33.70
N ARG A 377 -41.15 5.47 35.00
CA ARG A 377 -40.82 6.64 35.83
C ARG A 377 -39.54 7.47 35.52
N PRO A 378 -39.52 8.77 35.93
CA PRO A 378 -38.34 9.62 35.86
C PRO A 378 -37.42 9.39 37.07
N MET A 379 -36.10 9.36 36.84
CA MET A 379 -35.11 9.46 37.91
C MET A 379 -34.13 10.61 37.64
N ARG A 380 -34.33 11.66 38.45
CA ARG A 380 -33.47 12.75 38.91
C ARG A 380 -32.17 13.07 38.17
N GLU A 381 -32.11 14.34 37.77
CA GLU A 381 -30.90 15.13 37.55
C GLU A 381 -29.97 15.09 38.77
N ALA A 382 -28.67 14.97 38.51
CA ALA A 382 -27.61 15.38 39.43
C ALA A 382 -26.69 16.39 38.71
N ARG A 383 -26.78 17.66 39.14
CA ARG A 383 -25.80 18.72 38.87
C ARG A 383 -24.58 18.54 39.76
N VAL A 384 -23.37 18.67 39.21
CA VAL A 384 -22.17 19.31 39.83
C VAL A 384 -21.28 19.76 38.65
N SER A 385 -21.36 21.00 38.15
CA SER A 385 -20.61 22.21 38.55
C SER A 385 -19.07 22.08 38.63
N ASN A 386 -18.42 22.61 37.60
CA ASN A 386 -17.22 23.47 37.58
C ASN A 386 -16.13 23.33 38.64
N LEU A 387 -14.90 23.12 38.16
CA LEU A 387 -13.69 23.79 38.67
C LEU A 387 -12.85 24.32 37.49
N THR A 388 -12.74 25.65 37.47
CA THR A 388 -11.80 26.53 36.76
C THR A 388 -10.34 26.09 36.94
N ARG A 389 -9.46 26.03 35.93
CA ARG A 389 -8.90 27.06 35.03
C ARG A 389 -7.98 28.07 35.73
N GLN A 390 -6.67 27.89 35.54
CA GLN A 390 -5.54 28.85 35.43
C GLN A 390 -4.25 28.04 35.63
N SER A 391 -3.07 28.25 35.04
CA SER A 391 -2.45 29.09 34.01
C SER A 391 -0.99 28.54 33.94
N HIS A 392 -0.26 28.41 32.83
CA HIS A 392 0.37 29.44 32.02
C HIS A 392 1.12 28.79 30.83
N SER A 393 1.24 29.62 29.80
CA SER A 393 2.17 29.69 28.67
C SER A 393 3.67 29.48 28.94
N LEU A 394 4.41 29.23 27.84
CA LEU A 394 5.88 29.05 27.61
C LEU A 394 6.31 27.57 27.68
N THR A 395 6.99 26.93 26.71
CA THR A 395 7.89 27.35 25.62
C THR A 395 8.06 26.17 24.63
N PHE A 396 7.91 26.40 23.31
CA PHE A 396 7.97 25.35 22.27
C PHE A 396 9.38 24.74 22.04
N ALA A 397 10.43 25.33 22.62
CA ALA A 397 11.77 24.73 22.66
C ALA A 397 11.87 23.56 23.66
N ALA A 398 11.02 23.54 24.69
CA ALA A 398 10.95 22.44 25.65
C ALA A 398 10.14 21.25 25.11
N ALA A 399 9.22 21.44 24.16
CA ALA A 399 8.39 20.36 23.60
C ALA A 399 9.19 19.42 22.68
N ALA A 400 10.22 19.90 21.99
CA ALA A 400 11.12 19.04 21.21
C ALA A 400 12.04 18.21 22.13
N ALA A 401 12.54 18.81 23.21
CA ALA A 401 13.28 18.08 24.25
C ALA A 401 12.37 17.13 25.05
N ALA A 402 11.10 17.48 25.27
CA ALA A 402 10.09 16.66 25.95
C ALA A 402 9.43 15.62 25.02
N ALA A 403 9.49 15.77 23.70
CA ALA A 403 9.14 14.72 22.74
C ALA A 403 10.28 13.71 22.59
N ILE A 404 11.54 14.15 22.69
CA ILE A 404 12.71 13.26 22.74
C ILE A 404 12.76 12.56 24.12
N ALA A 405 12.64 13.30 25.22
CA ALA A 405 12.54 12.74 26.57
C ALA A 405 11.23 11.97 26.80
N GLY A 406 10.14 12.34 26.12
CA GLY A 406 8.84 11.66 26.11
C GLY A 406 8.82 10.40 25.24
N PHE A 407 9.64 10.36 24.18
CA PHE A 407 9.96 9.13 23.45
C PHE A 407 10.83 8.20 24.32
N PHE A 408 11.75 8.77 25.12
CA PHE A 408 12.51 8.02 26.15
C PHE A 408 11.71 7.72 27.44
N ALA A 409 10.64 8.45 27.75
CA ALA A 409 9.75 8.24 28.91
C ALA A 409 8.53 7.36 28.58
N ALA A 410 8.09 7.34 27.32
CA ALA A 410 7.20 6.31 26.76
C ALA A 410 7.92 4.95 26.63
N LEU A 411 9.27 4.96 26.65
CA LEU A 411 10.09 3.78 26.94
C LEU A 411 10.19 3.45 28.44
N ARG A 412 9.58 4.25 29.34
CA ARG A 412 9.73 4.13 30.80
C ARG A 412 8.42 4.06 31.61
N THR A 413 7.26 3.89 30.98
CA THR A 413 6.03 3.50 31.69
C THR A 413 5.37 2.29 31.04
N LYS A 414 6.05 1.13 31.12
CA LYS A 414 5.38 -0.17 30.93
C LYS A 414 4.51 -0.43 32.15
N LYS A 415 3.22 -0.13 32.08
CA LYS A 415 2.25 -0.91 32.88
C LYS A 415 2.30 -2.33 32.32
N GLN A 416 2.86 -3.25 33.09
CA GLN A 416 3.14 -4.64 32.69
C GLN A 416 1.80 -5.32 32.35
N ARG A 417 1.50 -5.44 31.06
CA ARG A 417 0.33 -6.19 30.59
C ARG A 417 0.55 -7.68 30.88
N SER A 418 -0.49 -8.40 31.30
CA SER A 418 -0.37 -9.84 31.49
C SER A 418 -0.13 -10.54 30.15
N LEU A 419 0.70 -11.57 30.15
CA LEU A 419 1.04 -12.36 28.95
C LEU A 419 -0.22 -12.93 28.29
N GLN A 420 -1.18 -13.39 29.11
CA GLN A 420 -2.46 -13.94 28.67
C GLN A 420 -3.29 -12.96 27.84
N GLN A 421 -3.40 -11.70 28.26
CA GLN A 421 -4.13 -10.67 27.50
C GLN A 421 -3.44 -10.39 26.16
N GLY A 422 -2.11 -10.38 26.13
CA GLY A 422 -1.34 -10.21 24.88
C GLY A 422 -1.56 -11.33 23.87
N ILE A 423 -1.65 -12.58 24.34
CA ILE A 423 -1.93 -13.75 23.49
C ILE A 423 -3.38 -13.67 22.94
N ALA A 424 -4.36 -13.36 23.81
CA ALA A 424 -5.76 -13.24 23.40
C ALA A 424 -5.96 -12.13 22.35
N ASP A 425 -5.40 -10.94 22.58
CA ASP A 425 -5.51 -9.80 21.66
C ASP A 425 -4.86 -10.12 20.29
N PHE A 426 -3.72 -10.83 20.29
CA PHE A 426 -3.04 -11.24 19.07
C PHE A 426 -3.91 -12.17 18.21
N TYR A 427 -4.51 -13.20 18.82
CA TYR A 427 -5.40 -14.12 18.10
C TYR A 427 -6.73 -13.45 17.71
N ASP A 428 -7.28 -12.58 18.54
CA ASP A 428 -8.51 -11.82 18.24
C ASP A 428 -8.35 -10.87 17.05
N ALA A 429 -7.14 -10.40 16.77
CA ALA A 429 -6.81 -9.55 15.63
C ALA A 429 -6.45 -10.35 14.37
N SER A 430 -5.85 -11.54 14.51
CA SER A 430 -5.24 -12.26 13.39
C SER A 430 -6.00 -13.51 12.93
N THR A 431 -6.82 -14.14 13.78
CA THR A 431 -7.50 -15.43 13.48
C THR A 431 -8.32 -15.38 12.20
N GLY A 432 -9.05 -14.29 11.94
CA GLY A 432 -9.86 -14.17 10.72
C GLY A 432 -9.04 -14.25 9.44
N VAL A 433 -7.82 -13.71 9.46
CA VAL A 433 -6.88 -13.78 8.34
C VAL A 433 -6.27 -15.18 8.24
N TRP A 434 -5.91 -15.80 9.36
CA TRP A 434 -5.36 -17.17 9.37
C TRP A 434 -6.36 -18.20 8.87
N VAL A 435 -7.65 -18.10 9.23
CA VAL A 435 -8.69 -19.02 8.72
C VAL A 435 -8.90 -18.83 7.21
N GLU A 436 -8.80 -17.60 6.70
CA GLU A 436 -8.88 -17.34 5.26
C GLU A 436 -7.69 -17.93 4.48
N ILE A 437 -6.51 -18.06 5.11
CA ILE A 437 -5.28 -18.54 4.48
C ILE A 437 -5.03 -20.04 4.72
N TRP A 438 -5.35 -20.56 5.91
CA TRP A 438 -5.03 -21.94 6.36
C TRP A 438 -6.27 -22.83 6.46
N GLY A 439 -7.48 -22.28 6.41
CA GLY A 439 -8.71 -23.02 6.67
C GLY A 439 -8.93 -23.27 8.16
N ASP A 440 -9.61 -24.37 8.48
CA ASP A 440 -10.10 -24.65 9.83
C ASP A 440 -9.01 -25.13 10.81
N HIS A 441 -7.84 -25.53 10.31
CA HIS A 441 -6.71 -26.02 11.08
C HIS A 441 -5.68 -24.90 11.31
N LEU A 442 -5.50 -24.48 12.56
CA LEU A 442 -4.56 -23.42 12.95
C LEU A 442 -3.24 -24.00 13.49
N HIS A 443 -2.64 -24.93 12.75
CA HIS A 443 -1.36 -25.57 13.09
C HIS A 443 -0.57 -25.91 11.82
N HIS A 444 0.66 -26.40 11.96
CA HIS A 444 1.50 -26.80 10.85
C HIS A 444 0.93 -28.02 10.09
N GLY A 445 1.57 -28.37 8.97
CA GLY A 445 1.29 -29.60 8.21
C GLY A 445 2.50 -30.53 8.20
N TYR A 446 2.26 -31.82 7.97
CA TYR A 446 3.28 -32.85 7.86
C TYR A 446 3.65 -33.10 6.39
N TYR A 447 4.92 -32.87 6.05
CA TYR A 447 5.44 -32.94 4.67
C TYR A 447 6.54 -33.99 4.52
N GLU A 448 6.30 -35.04 3.73
CA GLU A 448 7.28 -36.10 3.44
C GLU A 448 8.38 -35.66 2.45
N ASP A 449 8.08 -34.69 1.58
CA ASP A 449 9.01 -34.10 0.62
C ASP A 449 8.75 -32.59 0.39
N ASN A 450 9.59 -31.94 -0.42
CA ASN A 450 9.49 -30.52 -0.76
C ASN A 450 8.66 -30.25 -2.04
N SER A 451 7.78 -31.17 -2.47
CA SER A 451 7.14 -31.11 -3.80
C SER A 451 5.86 -30.27 -3.87
N TRP A 452 5.37 -29.74 -2.74
CA TRP A 452 4.04 -29.13 -2.58
C TRP A 452 3.92 -27.70 -3.16
N ARG A 453 2.80 -27.41 -3.83
CA ARG A 453 2.61 -26.15 -4.62
C ARG A 453 1.21 -25.51 -4.54
N SER A 454 0.26 -26.07 -3.80
CA SER A 454 -1.13 -25.55 -3.74
C SER A 454 -1.70 -25.50 -2.31
N LEU A 455 -2.80 -24.75 -2.12
CA LEU A 455 -3.50 -24.61 -0.83
C LEU A 455 -4.23 -25.90 -0.42
N GLU A 456 -4.81 -26.63 -1.37
CA GLU A 456 -5.48 -27.92 -1.11
C GLU A 456 -4.49 -28.94 -0.53
N GLN A 457 -3.30 -29.03 -1.15
CA GLN A 457 -2.19 -29.84 -0.66
C GLN A 457 -1.70 -29.44 0.75
N HIS A 458 -1.83 -28.16 1.11
CA HIS A 458 -1.48 -27.68 2.45
C HIS A 458 -2.50 -28.15 3.49
N GLN A 459 -3.78 -28.05 3.19
CA GLN A 459 -4.86 -28.54 4.07
C GLN A 459 -4.77 -30.06 4.24
N GLU A 460 -4.46 -30.79 3.17
CA GLU A 460 -4.15 -32.22 3.23
C GLU A 460 -2.96 -32.52 4.15
N ALA A 461 -1.88 -31.73 4.09
CA ALA A 461 -0.74 -31.88 4.99
C ALA A 461 -1.09 -31.60 6.47
N GLN A 462 -2.00 -30.65 6.74
CA GLN A 462 -2.50 -30.39 8.09
C GLN A 462 -3.34 -31.58 8.61
N VAL A 463 -4.22 -32.14 7.77
CA VAL A 463 -4.97 -33.35 8.13
C VAL A 463 -4.03 -34.54 8.37
N ARG A 464 -3.07 -34.76 7.46
CA ARG A 464 -2.04 -35.81 7.60
C ARG A 464 -1.27 -35.67 8.91
N MET A 465 -0.94 -34.44 9.31
CA MET A 465 -0.26 -34.21 10.58
C MET A 465 -1.05 -34.77 11.76
N ILE A 466 -2.37 -34.58 11.79
CA ILE A 466 -3.21 -35.14 12.85
C ILE A 466 -3.17 -36.67 12.81
N GLU A 467 -3.28 -37.26 11.63
CA GLU A 467 -3.24 -38.73 11.44
C GLU A 467 -1.92 -39.34 11.89
N GLU A 468 -0.79 -38.75 11.47
CA GLU A 468 0.55 -39.18 11.84
C GLU A 468 0.77 -39.04 13.35
N ILE A 469 0.32 -37.95 13.99
CA ILE A 469 0.44 -37.79 15.44
C ILE A 469 -0.32 -38.91 16.16
N LEU A 470 -1.55 -39.20 15.75
CA LEU A 470 -2.39 -40.23 16.36
C LEU A 470 -1.79 -41.63 16.19
N SER A 471 -1.24 -41.91 15.00
CA SER A 471 -0.53 -43.15 14.68
C SER A 471 0.75 -43.31 15.51
N TRP A 472 1.63 -42.31 15.50
CA TRP A 472 2.87 -42.29 16.29
C TRP A 472 2.60 -42.41 17.78
N ALA A 473 1.55 -41.75 18.25
CA ALA A 473 1.12 -41.83 19.63
C ALA A 473 0.35 -43.12 19.94
N GLU A 474 0.14 -44.04 18.99
CA GLU A 474 -0.51 -45.35 19.13
C GLU A 474 -1.94 -45.30 19.71
N VAL A 475 -2.69 -44.23 19.45
CA VAL A 475 -4.03 -44.01 20.07
C VAL A 475 -4.99 -45.16 19.78
N GLU A 476 -4.87 -45.81 18.62
CA GLU A 476 -5.72 -46.93 18.19
C GLU A 476 -5.30 -48.29 18.77
N ALA A 477 -4.15 -48.40 19.45
CA ALA A 477 -3.58 -49.69 19.90
C ALA A 477 -4.14 -50.21 21.23
N VAL A 478 -4.96 -49.43 21.95
CA VAL A 478 -5.46 -49.77 23.29
C VAL A 478 -6.99 -49.86 23.28
N GLU A 479 -7.68 -48.73 23.16
CA GLU A 479 -9.12 -48.60 22.94
C GLU A 479 -9.41 -47.21 22.34
N ALA A 480 -10.44 -47.08 21.49
CA ALA A 480 -10.82 -45.79 20.93
C ALA A 480 -11.29 -44.82 22.03
N PRO A 481 -10.77 -43.57 22.09
CA PRO A 481 -11.13 -42.64 23.14
C PRO A 481 -12.61 -42.23 23.02
N LYS A 482 -13.33 -42.20 24.15
CA LYS A 482 -14.74 -41.76 24.19
C LYS A 482 -14.87 -40.28 24.52
N SER A 483 -13.87 -39.72 25.21
CA SER A 483 -13.81 -38.34 25.66
C SER A 483 -12.43 -37.74 25.38
N VAL A 484 -12.41 -36.62 24.67
CA VAL A 484 -11.18 -35.93 24.24
C VAL A 484 -11.19 -34.49 24.73
N LEU A 485 -10.07 -34.02 25.26
CA LEU A 485 -9.83 -32.61 25.57
C LEU A 485 -8.80 -32.03 24.60
N ASP A 486 -9.19 -31.02 23.83
CA ASP A 486 -8.34 -30.25 22.92
C ASP A 486 -7.91 -28.93 23.60
N VAL A 487 -6.66 -28.90 24.06
CA VAL A 487 -6.09 -27.81 24.86
C VAL A 487 -5.45 -26.80 23.93
N GLY A 488 -6.10 -25.64 23.75
CA GLY A 488 -5.72 -24.64 22.75
C GLY A 488 -6.36 -24.90 21.39
N CYS A 489 -7.68 -25.13 21.37
CA CYS A 489 -8.41 -25.68 20.22
C CYS A 489 -8.52 -24.77 18.99
N GLY A 490 -8.08 -23.50 19.07
CA GLY A 490 -8.28 -22.51 18.01
C GLY A 490 -9.75 -22.40 17.58
N VAL A 491 -10.01 -22.47 16.27
CA VAL A 491 -11.38 -22.50 15.70
C VAL A 491 -11.98 -23.92 15.59
N GLY A 492 -11.35 -24.91 16.24
CA GLY A 492 -11.90 -26.26 16.45
C GLY A 492 -11.74 -27.24 15.28
N GLY A 493 -10.86 -26.98 14.30
CA GLY A 493 -10.64 -27.89 13.17
C GLY A 493 -10.21 -29.29 13.60
N SER A 494 -9.17 -29.38 14.44
CA SER A 494 -8.68 -30.65 14.97
C SER A 494 -9.71 -31.32 15.89
N SER A 495 -10.45 -30.54 16.67
CA SER A 495 -11.53 -31.06 17.52
C SER A 495 -12.62 -31.78 16.70
N ARG A 496 -13.05 -31.16 15.59
CA ARG A 496 -14.03 -31.75 14.65
C ARG A 496 -13.50 -32.99 13.93
N PHE A 497 -12.20 -33.00 13.61
CA PHE A 497 -11.54 -34.17 13.02
C PHE A 497 -11.53 -35.36 14.00
N LEU A 498 -11.11 -35.13 15.25
CA LEU A 498 -11.04 -36.15 16.30
C LEU A 498 -12.43 -36.71 16.64
N GLN A 499 -13.45 -35.83 16.70
CA GLN A 499 -14.85 -36.23 16.89
C GLN A 499 -15.28 -37.20 15.77
N LYS A 500 -15.01 -36.84 14.51
CA LYS A 500 -15.41 -37.66 13.36
C LYS A 500 -14.65 -39.00 13.31
N LYS A 501 -13.35 -39.00 13.64
CA LYS A 501 -12.50 -40.19 13.58
C LYS A 501 -12.86 -41.23 14.65
N TYR A 502 -13.12 -40.79 15.88
CA TYR A 502 -13.34 -41.71 17.02
C TYR A 502 -14.79 -41.77 17.51
N ALA A 503 -15.70 -41.00 16.92
CA ALA A 503 -17.05 -40.77 17.46
C ALA A 503 -17.05 -40.31 18.93
N ALA A 504 -15.95 -39.68 19.36
CA ALA A 504 -15.74 -39.24 20.74
C ALA A 504 -16.48 -37.93 21.03
N LYS A 505 -16.82 -37.69 22.30
CA LYS A 505 -17.20 -36.34 22.76
C LYS A 505 -15.94 -35.50 22.92
N VAL A 506 -15.86 -34.39 22.19
CA VAL A 506 -14.67 -33.53 22.19
C VAL A 506 -14.99 -32.21 22.88
N THR A 507 -14.16 -31.83 23.84
CA THR A 507 -14.19 -30.52 24.49
C THR A 507 -12.95 -29.74 24.10
N GLY A 508 -13.09 -28.53 23.58
CA GLY A 508 -11.98 -27.64 23.24
C GLY A 508 -11.93 -26.43 24.15
N ILE A 509 -10.73 -26.01 24.56
CA ILE A 509 -10.52 -24.77 25.32
C ILE A 509 -9.62 -23.79 24.59
N THR A 510 -9.95 -22.49 24.64
CA THR A 510 -9.14 -21.39 24.11
C THR A 510 -9.22 -20.16 25.03
N LEU A 511 -8.20 -19.29 25.02
CA LEU A 511 -8.25 -18.00 25.72
C LEU A 511 -9.05 -16.93 24.94
N SER A 512 -9.34 -17.15 23.65
CA SER A 512 -10.03 -16.18 22.79
C SER A 512 -11.55 -16.42 22.75
N PRO A 513 -12.38 -15.47 23.23
CA PRO A 513 -13.83 -15.55 23.08
C PRO A 513 -14.28 -15.63 21.62
N LYS A 514 -13.57 -14.95 20.71
CA LYS A 514 -13.87 -14.97 19.27
C LYS A 514 -13.62 -16.34 18.66
N GLN A 515 -12.50 -16.99 18.99
CA GLN A 515 -12.21 -18.34 18.53
C GLN A 515 -13.24 -19.36 19.04
N ARG A 516 -13.64 -19.25 20.31
CA ARG A 516 -14.70 -20.08 20.90
C ARG A 516 -16.05 -19.90 20.20
N GLU A 517 -16.42 -18.67 19.87
CA GLU A 517 -17.65 -18.40 19.10
C GLU A 517 -17.55 -18.97 17.67
N GLN A 518 -16.42 -18.80 17.00
CA GLN A 518 -16.17 -19.36 15.66
C GLN A 518 -16.21 -20.89 15.66
N ALA A 519 -15.55 -21.54 16.62
CA ALA A 519 -15.53 -23.00 16.74
C ALA A 519 -16.93 -23.59 16.97
N ALA A 520 -17.74 -22.95 17.82
CA ALA A 520 -19.14 -23.33 18.02
C ALA A 520 -19.96 -23.16 16.74
N ASN A 521 -19.83 -22.02 16.05
CA ASN A 521 -20.55 -21.76 14.80
C ASN A 521 -20.17 -22.73 13.67
N LEU A 522 -18.90 -23.09 13.55
CA LEU A 522 -18.44 -24.06 12.54
C LEU A 522 -18.96 -25.46 12.86
N SER A 523 -18.95 -25.88 14.13
CA SER A 523 -19.45 -27.19 14.55
C SER A 523 -20.97 -27.32 14.36
N MET A 524 -21.73 -26.24 14.55
CA MET A 524 -23.15 -26.20 14.18
C MET A 524 -23.36 -26.42 12.67
N ARG A 525 -22.54 -25.79 11.82
CA ARG A 525 -22.66 -25.91 10.36
C ARG A 525 -22.28 -27.29 9.83
N THR A 526 -21.39 -28.01 10.52
CA THR A 526 -20.97 -29.37 10.15
C THR A 526 -21.81 -30.47 10.80
N GLY A 527 -22.86 -30.11 11.54
CA GLY A 527 -23.74 -31.08 12.21
C GLY A 527 -23.10 -31.77 13.42
N GLN A 528 -22.07 -31.17 14.01
CA GLN A 528 -21.33 -31.69 15.17
C GLN A 528 -21.66 -30.92 16.46
N ASP A 529 -22.76 -30.16 16.46
CA ASP A 529 -23.25 -29.45 17.64
C ASP A 529 -23.57 -30.44 18.78
N GLY A 530 -23.18 -30.10 20.01
CA GLY A 530 -23.27 -30.99 21.18
C GLY A 530 -22.23 -32.13 21.23
N LEU A 531 -21.63 -32.52 20.10
CA LEU A 531 -20.55 -33.50 20.02
C LEU A 531 -19.16 -32.85 20.19
N CYS A 532 -19.00 -31.62 19.67
CA CYS A 532 -17.86 -30.74 19.92
C CYS A 532 -18.31 -29.53 20.75
N ASN A 533 -17.78 -29.37 21.97
CA ASN A 533 -18.10 -28.26 22.87
C ASN A 533 -16.88 -27.38 23.10
N PHE A 534 -17.06 -26.05 23.16
CA PHE A 534 -15.95 -25.10 23.26
C PHE A 534 -16.13 -24.09 24.40
N GLU A 535 -15.08 -23.91 25.20
CA GLU A 535 -15.07 -23.03 26.37
C GLU A 535 -13.91 -22.02 26.34
N VAL A 536 -14.15 -20.86 26.95
CA VAL A 536 -13.09 -19.89 27.22
C VAL A 536 -12.48 -20.23 28.57
N ALA A 537 -11.30 -20.85 28.57
CA ALA A 537 -10.65 -21.35 29.78
C ALA A 537 -9.12 -21.25 29.71
N ASP A 538 -8.49 -21.06 30.87
CA ASP A 538 -7.03 -21.06 31.01
C ASP A 538 -6.52 -22.50 31.16
N ALA A 539 -5.58 -22.90 30.30
CA ALA A 539 -4.99 -24.23 30.34
C ALA A 539 -4.12 -24.46 31.60
N LEU A 540 -3.76 -23.40 32.32
CA LEU A 540 -3.09 -23.51 33.63
C LEU A 540 -4.07 -23.66 34.80
N GLN A 541 -5.38 -23.62 34.55
CA GLN A 541 -6.45 -23.79 35.55
C GLN A 541 -7.74 -24.25 34.84
N MET A 542 -7.78 -25.52 34.45
CA MET A 542 -8.85 -26.04 33.62
C MET A 542 -10.11 -26.31 34.47
N PRO A 543 -11.31 -25.88 34.02
CA PRO A 543 -12.57 -25.99 34.78
C PRO A 543 -13.18 -27.41 34.73
N PHE A 544 -12.34 -28.45 34.72
CA PHE A 544 -12.75 -29.85 34.64
C PHE A 544 -12.34 -30.61 35.89
N ALA A 545 -13.14 -31.62 36.25
CA ALA A 545 -12.81 -32.52 37.34
C ALA A 545 -11.59 -33.41 36.97
N ASP A 546 -10.94 -33.93 38.00
CA ASP A 546 -9.85 -34.90 37.83
C ASP A 546 -10.36 -36.13 37.06
N ASN A 547 -9.50 -36.75 36.26
CA ASN A 547 -9.80 -37.99 35.54
C ASN A 547 -11.06 -37.91 34.65
N SER A 548 -11.23 -36.80 33.92
CA SER A 548 -12.42 -36.56 33.09
C SER A 548 -12.29 -37.09 31.65
N PHE A 549 -11.08 -37.17 31.09
CA PHE A 549 -10.88 -37.43 29.66
C PHE A 549 -9.96 -38.64 29.39
N ASP A 550 -10.26 -39.37 28.31
CA ASP A 550 -9.48 -40.53 27.86
C ASP A 550 -8.24 -40.11 27.06
N LEU A 551 -8.36 -39.02 26.28
CA LEU A 551 -7.29 -38.45 25.47
C LEU A 551 -7.18 -36.94 25.72
N ILE A 552 -5.99 -36.48 26.10
CA ILE A 552 -5.63 -35.06 26.14
C ILE A 552 -4.78 -34.74 24.92
N TRP A 553 -5.19 -33.74 24.17
CA TRP A 553 -4.59 -33.31 22.91
C TRP A 553 -4.17 -31.86 23.03
N SER A 554 -2.88 -31.57 22.84
CA SER A 554 -2.34 -30.21 22.77
C SER A 554 -1.47 -30.10 21.52
N LEU A 555 -1.96 -29.36 20.53
CA LEU A 555 -1.26 -29.14 19.26
C LEU A 555 -0.98 -27.65 19.05
N GLU A 556 0.31 -27.29 19.08
CA GLU A 556 0.83 -25.92 18.88
C GLU A 556 0.22 -24.89 19.84
N SER A 557 -0.03 -25.34 21.07
CA SER A 557 -0.49 -24.48 22.17
C SER A 557 0.50 -24.45 23.34
N GLY A 558 1.37 -25.45 23.47
CA GLY A 558 2.32 -25.58 24.58
C GLY A 558 3.36 -24.47 24.63
N GLU A 559 3.73 -23.89 23.48
CA GLU A 559 4.69 -22.79 23.36
C GLU A 559 4.19 -21.53 24.08
N HIS A 560 2.88 -21.33 24.15
CA HIS A 560 2.24 -20.17 24.78
C HIS A 560 2.18 -20.26 26.31
N MET A 561 2.50 -21.41 26.90
CA MET A 561 2.32 -21.65 28.35
C MET A 561 3.51 -21.11 29.16
N PRO A 562 3.35 -20.14 30.07
CA PRO A 562 4.47 -19.62 30.84
C PRO A 562 4.99 -20.61 31.90
N GLN A 563 4.12 -21.45 32.44
CA GLN A 563 4.46 -22.41 33.50
C GLN A 563 4.32 -23.84 32.96
N LYS A 564 5.38 -24.36 32.33
CA LYS A 564 5.38 -25.66 31.64
C LYS A 564 5.00 -26.82 32.57
N SER A 565 5.54 -26.84 33.79
CA SER A 565 5.22 -27.88 34.79
C SER A 565 3.75 -27.82 35.24
N LYS A 566 3.21 -26.63 35.52
CA LYS A 566 1.78 -26.47 35.85
C LYS A 566 0.86 -26.89 34.71
N PHE A 567 1.22 -26.53 33.48
CA PHE A 567 0.49 -26.93 32.27
C PHE A 567 0.43 -28.45 32.10
N MET A 568 1.58 -29.13 32.22
CA MET A 568 1.65 -30.59 32.16
C MET A 568 0.88 -31.24 33.32
N SER A 569 0.94 -30.65 34.52
CA SER A 569 0.20 -31.12 35.70
C SER A 569 -1.31 -31.02 35.52
N GLU A 570 -1.83 -29.92 34.96
CA GLU A 570 -3.26 -29.79 34.66
C GLU A 570 -3.72 -30.81 33.60
N MET A 571 -2.95 -31.00 32.52
CA MET A 571 -3.25 -32.05 31.53
C MET A 571 -3.24 -33.45 32.18
N HIS A 572 -2.30 -33.72 33.07
CA HIS A 572 -2.23 -34.98 33.80
C HIS A 572 -3.38 -35.15 34.80
N ARG A 573 -3.79 -34.10 35.49
CA ARG A 573 -4.91 -34.11 36.45
C ARG A 573 -6.21 -34.50 35.78
N VAL A 574 -6.56 -33.86 34.67
CA VAL A 574 -7.82 -34.09 33.95
C VAL A 574 -7.80 -35.36 33.08
N CYS A 575 -6.62 -35.93 32.80
CA CYS A 575 -6.48 -37.23 32.16
C CYS A 575 -6.89 -38.37 33.11
N LYS A 576 -7.65 -39.36 32.61
CA LYS A 576 -8.00 -40.57 33.36
C LYS A 576 -6.79 -41.48 33.59
N PRO A 577 -6.80 -42.32 34.64
CA PRO A 577 -5.82 -43.40 34.76
C PRO A 577 -5.83 -44.28 33.51
N GLY A 578 -4.66 -44.56 32.94
CA GLY A 578 -4.51 -45.26 31.66
C GLY A 578 -4.77 -44.40 30.41
N GLY A 579 -5.37 -43.21 30.58
CA GLY A 579 -5.60 -42.24 29.50
C GLY A 579 -4.30 -41.66 28.96
N ARG A 580 -4.36 -41.18 27.71
CA ARG A 580 -3.19 -40.73 26.95
C ARG A 580 -3.12 -39.21 26.86
N ILE A 581 -1.91 -38.67 26.97
CA ILE A 581 -1.61 -37.25 26.75
C ILE A 581 -0.72 -37.14 25.52
N ILE A 582 -1.04 -36.21 24.64
CA ILE A 582 -0.26 -35.85 23.45
C ILE A 582 0.03 -34.35 23.51
N LEU A 583 1.31 -34.00 23.50
CA LEU A 583 1.80 -32.64 23.42
C LEU A 583 2.65 -32.49 22.15
N VAL A 584 2.30 -31.51 21.35
CA VAL A 584 3.02 -31.13 20.13
C VAL A 584 3.25 -29.63 20.17
N THR A 585 4.50 -29.19 20.18
CA THR A 585 4.83 -27.78 20.47
C THR A 585 6.16 -27.37 19.86
N TRP A 586 6.34 -26.07 19.64
CA TRP A 586 7.65 -25.52 19.34
C TRP A 586 8.53 -25.53 20.59
N VAL A 587 9.76 -26.00 20.42
CA VAL A 587 10.77 -26.09 21.49
C VAL A 587 12.11 -25.59 20.95
N HIS A 588 13.05 -25.28 21.83
CA HIS A 588 14.44 -25.14 21.39
C HIS A 588 15.11 -26.51 21.34
N ARG A 589 16.27 -26.62 20.68
CA ARG A 589 17.08 -27.85 20.69
C ARG A 589 17.41 -28.33 22.10
N ASP A 590 17.58 -29.63 22.28
CA ASP A 590 18.07 -30.16 23.55
C ASP A 590 19.44 -29.57 23.89
N LEU A 591 19.63 -29.31 25.18
CA LEU A 591 20.87 -28.80 25.77
C LEU A 591 21.56 -29.95 26.51
N GLN A 592 22.87 -30.05 26.37
CA GLN A 592 23.67 -30.98 27.19
C GLN A 592 23.77 -30.47 28.64
N ASN A 593 24.13 -31.34 29.57
CA ASN A 593 24.28 -30.96 30.99
C ASN A 593 25.25 -29.77 31.14
N GLY A 594 24.77 -28.66 31.70
CA GLY A 594 25.53 -27.42 31.88
C GLY A 594 25.65 -26.55 30.62
N GLU A 595 25.10 -26.97 29.49
CA GLU A 595 25.02 -26.16 28.27
C GLU A 595 23.90 -25.13 28.38
N SER A 596 24.15 -23.92 27.88
CA SER A 596 23.13 -22.88 27.69
C SER A 596 23.00 -22.50 26.22
N LEU A 597 21.85 -21.93 25.84
CA LEU A 597 21.63 -21.44 24.49
C LEU A 597 22.69 -20.39 24.13
N ARG A 598 23.28 -20.52 22.93
CA ARG A 598 24.27 -19.55 22.47
C ARG A 598 23.63 -18.16 22.38
N PRO A 599 24.37 -17.06 22.60
CA PRO A 599 23.79 -15.71 22.54
C PRO A 599 23.10 -15.35 21.21
N LYS A 600 23.46 -16.01 20.10
CA LYS A 600 22.78 -15.85 18.81
C LYS A 600 21.44 -16.61 18.75
N GLU A 601 21.36 -17.75 19.41
CA GLU A 601 20.15 -18.57 19.55
C GLU A 601 19.16 -17.86 20.46
N GLN A 602 19.61 -17.42 21.63
CA GLN A 602 18.78 -16.66 22.57
C GLN A 602 18.18 -15.41 21.91
N ARG A 603 19.01 -14.59 21.23
CA ARG A 603 18.51 -13.41 20.50
C ARG A 603 17.51 -13.72 19.39
N LEU A 604 17.62 -14.89 18.76
CA LEU A 604 16.66 -15.32 17.75
C LEU A 604 15.32 -15.66 18.41
N LEU A 605 15.36 -16.48 19.47
CA LEU A 605 14.17 -16.86 20.24
C LEU A 605 13.50 -15.63 20.87
N ASP A 606 14.25 -14.72 21.48
CA ASP A 606 13.74 -13.48 22.08
C ASP A 606 12.97 -12.62 21.07
N ARG A 607 13.45 -12.55 19.82
CA ARG A 607 12.78 -11.79 18.75
C ARG A 607 11.47 -12.44 18.34
N ILE A 608 11.43 -13.77 18.30
CA ILE A 608 10.23 -14.55 17.97
C ILE A 608 9.24 -14.44 19.14
N SER A 609 9.69 -14.63 20.38
CA SER A 609 8.90 -14.46 21.60
C SER A 609 8.29 -13.08 21.72
N LYS A 610 9.06 -12.02 21.40
CA LYS A 610 8.55 -10.65 21.41
C LYS A 610 7.43 -10.43 20.39
N ALA A 611 7.44 -11.16 19.28
CA ALA A 611 6.50 -10.94 18.19
C ALA A 611 5.24 -11.82 18.27
N TYR A 612 5.37 -13.05 18.77
CA TYR A 612 4.23 -13.96 19.01
C TYR A 612 3.72 -13.96 20.46
N HIS A 613 4.25 -13.07 21.32
CA HIS A 613 3.96 -13.06 22.75
C HIS A 613 4.22 -14.41 23.42
N LEU A 614 5.36 -15.06 23.10
CA LEU A 614 5.72 -16.35 23.70
C LEU A 614 6.50 -16.15 25.01
N PRO A 615 6.25 -16.98 26.03
CA PRO A 615 7.09 -17.10 27.22
C PRO A 615 8.46 -17.71 26.89
N GLU A 616 9.21 -18.04 27.94
CA GLU A 616 10.49 -18.73 27.81
C GLU A 616 10.32 -20.09 27.12
N TRP A 617 11.25 -20.37 26.20
CA TRP A 617 11.29 -21.61 25.46
C TRP A 617 11.93 -22.69 26.34
N CYS A 618 11.50 -23.93 26.17
CA CYS A 618 12.14 -25.10 26.75
C CYS A 618 12.44 -26.12 25.64
N SER A 619 13.18 -27.16 25.96
CA SER A 619 13.44 -28.29 25.07
C SER A 619 12.37 -29.38 25.22
N ILE A 620 12.33 -30.33 24.29
CA ILE A 620 11.44 -31.50 24.45
C ILE A 620 11.92 -32.41 25.59
N ALA A 621 13.24 -32.43 25.85
CA ALA A 621 13.82 -33.12 27.00
C ALA A 621 13.30 -32.56 28.33
N ASP A 622 13.06 -31.25 28.43
CA ASP A 622 12.50 -30.63 29.65
C ASP A 622 11.05 -31.09 29.90
N TYR A 623 10.22 -31.14 28.85
CA TYR A 623 8.86 -31.68 28.96
C TYR A 623 8.87 -33.16 29.34
N ARG A 624 9.79 -33.95 28.77
CA ARG A 624 9.96 -35.36 29.14
C ARG A 624 10.35 -35.51 30.60
N LYS A 625 11.23 -34.65 31.10
CA LYS A 625 11.64 -34.64 32.50
C LYS A 625 10.46 -34.39 33.42
N ILE A 626 9.67 -33.35 33.15
CA ILE A 626 8.43 -33.06 33.90
C ILE A 626 7.48 -34.26 33.87
N ALA A 627 7.26 -34.85 32.70
CA ALA A 627 6.35 -35.98 32.54
C ALA A 627 6.80 -37.23 33.32
N ALA A 628 8.10 -37.53 33.31
CA ALA A 628 8.66 -38.71 33.96
C ALA A 628 8.85 -38.52 35.47
N GLU A 629 9.51 -37.43 35.88
CA GLU A 629 9.96 -37.22 37.26
C GLU A 629 8.87 -36.57 38.11
N ASP A 630 8.19 -35.53 37.61
CA ASP A 630 7.20 -34.78 38.41
C ASP A 630 5.82 -35.46 38.41
N LEU A 631 5.47 -36.13 37.32
CA LEU A 631 4.10 -36.65 37.09
C LEU A 631 4.02 -38.18 37.06
N GLY A 632 5.15 -38.90 36.95
CA GLY A 632 5.15 -40.36 36.94
C GLY A 632 4.42 -40.99 35.74
N MET A 633 4.38 -40.31 34.59
CA MET A 633 3.74 -40.83 33.39
C MET A 633 4.47 -42.06 32.85
N THR A 634 3.72 -43.04 32.37
CA THR A 634 4.25 -44.29 31.82
C THR A 634 4.17 -44.29 30.29
N GLY A 635 4.95 -45.16 29.63
CA GLY A 635 4.93 -45.28 28.17
C GLY A 635 5.38 -44.01 27.42
N LEU A 636 6.26 -43.22 28.03
CA LEU A 636 6.71 -41.94 27.48
C LEU A 636 7.50 -42.11 26.17
N LYS A 637 7.08 -41.37 25.14
CA LYS A 637 7.78 -41.27 23.85
C LYS A 637 7.99 -39.80 23.50
N THR A 638 9.14 -39.50 22.91
CA THR A 638 9.42 -38.17 22.36
C THR A 638 10.02 -38.31 20.98
N THR A 639 9.72 -37.36 20.09
CA THR A 639 10.35 -37.28 18.77
C THR A 639 10.50 -35.83 18.30
N ASP A 640 11.39 -35.61 17.35
CA ASP A 640 11.61 -34.32 16.69
C ASP A 640 11.16 -34.44 15.22
N TRP A 641 10.07 -33.74 14.89
CA TRP A 641 9.51 -33.71 13.53
C TRP A 641 9.91 -32.48 12.73
N THR A 642 10.95 -31.76 13.16
CA THR A 642 11.44 -30.56 12.47
C THR A 642 11.59 -30.75 10.97
N GLN A 643 12.09 -31.90 10.50
CA GLN A 643 12.28 -32.15 9.07
C GLN A 643 10.96 -32.20 8.27
N TYR A 644 9.90 -32.73 8.88
CA TYR A 644 8.59 -32.85 8.24
C TYR A 644 7.79 -31.57 8.33
N ILE A 645 8.11 -30.69 9.29
CA ILE A 645 7.35 -29.46 9.57
C ILE A 645 8.02 -28.21 8.96
N ALA A 646 9.35 -28.18 8.87
CA ALA A 646 10.10 -27.03 8.33
C ALA A 646 9.63 -26.56 6.93
N PRO A 647 9.16 -27.45 6.02
CA PRO A 647 8.60 -27.01 4.72
C PRO A 647 7.37 -26.10 4.84
N PHE A 648 6.60 -26.19 5.93
CA PHE A 648 5.37 -25.43 6.18
C PHE A 648 5.53 -23.93 5.92
N TRP A 649 6.54 -23.29 6.52
CA TRP A 649 6.73 -21.84 6.41
C TRP A 649 7.01 -21.40 4.97
N SER A 650 7.64 -22.26 4.17
CA SER A 650 7.86 -21.99 2.75
C SER A 650 6.55 -22.05 1.96
N ALA A 651 5.65 -22.98 2.30
CA ALA A 651 4.32 -23.09 1.70
C ALA A 651 3.39 -21.93 2.10
N VAL A 652 3.42 -21.51 3.37
CA VAL A 652 2.62 -20.37 3.86
C VAL A 652 3.07 -19.06 3.21
N ILE A 653 4.39 -18.82 3.10
CA ILE A 653 4.91 -17.63 2.40
C ILE A 653 4.44 -17.62 0.94
N GLN A 654 4.43 -18.76 0.25
CA GLN A 654 3.91 -18.84 -1.12
C GLN A 654 2.41 -18.54 -1.21
N SER A 655 1.62 -18.99 -0.22
CA SER A 655 0.18 -18.75 -0.14
C SER A 655 -0.15 -17.29 0.15
N ALA A 656 0.60 -16.65 1.04
CA ALA A 656 0.49 -15.22 1.34
C ALA A 656 0.83 -14.32 0.13
N LEU A 657 1.64 -14.81 -0.82
CA LEU A 657 2.00 -14.12 -2.05
C LEU A 657 0.94 -14.23 -3.16
N GLN A 658 -0.14 -15.02 -2.96
CA GLN A 658 -1.28 -15.08 -3.88
C GLN A 658 -2.18 -13.83 -3.73
N PRO A 659 -2.94 -13.41 -4.76
CA PRO A 659 -3.77 -12.20 -4.70
C PRO A 659 -4.70 -12.14 -3.49
N ARG A 660 -5.31 -13.26 -3.10
CA ARG A 660 -6.16 -13.35 -1.90
C ARG A 660 -5.37 -13.11 -0.60
N GLY A 661 -4.16 -13.66 -0.49
CA GLY A 661 -3.26 -13.46 0.65
C GLY A 661 -2.80 -12.02 0.83
N TRP A 662 -2.52 -11.30 -0.27
CA TRP A 662 -2.19 -9.86 -0.23
C TRP A 662 -3.33 -9.01 0.33
N TRP A 663 -4.56 -9.27 -0.13
CA TRP A 663 -5.75 -8.57 0.37
C TRP A 663 -6.05 -8.93 1.84
N ALA A 664 -5.77 -10.16 2.27
CA ALA A 664 -5.91 -10.56 3.67
C ALA A 664 -4.87 -9.88 4.58
N LEU A 665 -3.61 -9.77 4.13
CA LEU A 665 -2.54 -9.06 4.86
C LEU A 665 -2.79 -7.55 4.99
N LEU A 666 -3.31 -6.89 3.95
CA LEU A 666 -3.65 -5.46 4.00
C LEU A 666 -4.84 -5.16 4.93
N ARG A 667 -5.79 -6.10 5.06
CA ARG A 667 -6.94 -5.99 5.97
C ARG A 667 -6.60 -6.29 7.44
N GLY A 668 -5.54 -7.09 7.70
CA GLY A 668 -5.21 -7.61 9.03
C GLY A 668 -4.55 -6.63 10.02
N GLY A 669 -4.23 -5.40 9.60
CA GLY A 669 -3.63 -4.38 10.48
C GLY A 669 -2.19 -4.68 10.93
N ALA A 670 -1.66 -3.86 11.83
CA ALA A 670 -0.24 -3.85 12.20
C ALA A 670 0.25 -5.14 12.87
N GLU A 671 -0.58 -5.82 13.66
CA GLU A 671 -0.20 -7.07 14.35
C GLU A 671 -0.15 -8.27 13.38
N THR A 672 -1.04 -8.33 12.39
CA THR A 672 -0.96 -9.35 11.31
C THR A 672 0.26 -9.13 10.43
N PHE A 673 0.61 -7.88 10.14
CA PHE A 673 1.84 -7.54 9.41
C PHE A 673 3.10 -7.92 10.21
N ARG A 674 3.09 -7.74 11.53
CA ARG A 674 4.18 -8.22 12.41
C ARG A 674 4.30 -9.74 12.38
N GLY A 675 3.21 -10.50 12.43
CA GLY A 675 3.23 -11.96 12.29
C GLY A 675 3.87 -12.41 10.97
N ALA A 676 3.53 -11.77 9.85
CA ALA A 676 4.15 -12.05 8.54
C ALA A 676 5.66 -11.76 8.52
N LEU A 677 6.13 -10.70 9.20
CA LEU A 677 7.55 -10.35 9.29
C LEU A 677 8.38 -11.34 10.13
N VAL A 678 7.74 -12.20 10.93
CA VAL A 678 8.40 -13.18 11.81
C VAL A 678 8.63 -14.51 11.11
N MET A 679 7.89 -14.82 10.04
CA MET A 679 8.03 -16.08 9.28
C MET A 679 9.48 -16.38 8.83
N PRO A 680 10.30 -15.40 8.38
CA PRO A 680 11.70 -15.64 8.07
C PRO A 680 12.56 -15.99 9.29
N LEU A 681 12.20 -15.49 10.49
CA LEU A 681 12.89 -15.82 11.74
C LEU A 681 12.59 -17.25 12.18
N MET A 682 11.34 -17.70 12.07
CA MET A 682 10.95 -19.11 12.31
C MET A 682 11.69 -20.05 11.36
N ASN A 683 11.66 -19.78 10.05
CA ASN A 683 12.39 -20.57 9.05
C ASN A 683 13.90 -20.60 9.33
N ARG A 684 14.49 -19.48 9.75
CA ARG A 684 15.88 -19.43 10.20
C ARG A 684 16.11 -20.32 11.42
N GLY A 685 15.23 -20.28 12.41
CA GLY A 685 15.34 -21.09 13.63
C GLY A 685 15.33 -22.59 13.35
N TYR A 686 14.46 -23.07 12.47
CA TYR A 686 14.46 -24.47 12.02
C TYR A 686 15.73 -24.81 11.24
N ARG A 687 16.15 -23.97 10.29
CA ARG A 687 17.38 -24.19 9.49
C ARG A 687 18.65 -24.23 10.33
N THR A 688 18.75 -23.40 11.37
CA THR A 688 19.90 -23.41 12.28
C THR A 688 19.82 -24.51 13.32
N GLY A 689 18.72 -25.29 13.34
CA GLY A 689 18.44 -26.30 14.34
C GLY A 689 18.21 -25.72 15.74
N THR A 690 17.99 -24.41 15.86
CA THR A 690 17.74 -23.71 17.12
C THR A 690 16.33 -23.95 17.61
N ILE A 691 15.36 -23.89 16.70
CA ILE A 691 13.96 -24.25 16.94
C ILE A 691 13.76 -25.67 16.46
N ARG A 692 13.15 -26.49 17.30
CA ARG A 692 12.70 -27.84 16.96
C ARG A 692 11.18 -27.94 17.10
N PHE A 693 10.62 -28.93 16.43
CA PHE A 693 9.22 -29.26 16.51
C PHE A 693 9.07 -30.55 17.31
N GLY A 694 8.82 -30.42 18.61
CA GLY A 694 8.88 -31.51 19.57
C GLY A 694 7.51 -32.14 19.80
N LEU A 695 7.48 -33.47 19.83
CA LEU A 695 6.31 -34.26 20.19
C LEU A 695 6.61 -35.07 21.44
N LEU A 696 5.63 -35.14 22.34
CA LEU A 696 5.64 -35.98 23.52
C LEU A 696 4.30 -36.70 23.65
N THR A 697 4.34 -37.99 23.97
CA THR A 697 3.16 -38.72 24.43
C THR A 697 3.48 -39.62 25.61
N GLY A 698 2.48 -39.91 26.44
CA GLY A 698 2.54 -40.90 27.51
C GLY A 698 1.17 -41.12 28.14
N CYS A 699 1.08 -42.11 29.01
CA CYS A 699 -0.14 -42.43 29.73
C CYS A 699 -0.04 -42.04 31.20
N LYS A 700 -1.18 -41.68 31.80
CA LYS A 700 -1.29 -41.56 33.25
C LYS A 700 -1.24 -42.95 33.88
N ALA A 701 -0.43 -43.13 34.92
CA ALA A 701 -0.32 -44.42 35.61
C ALA A 701 -1.68 -44.87 36.17
N VAL A 702 -1.96 -46.18 36.11
CA VAL A 702 -3.15 -46.77 36.73
C VAL A 702 -2.83 -47.08 38.21
N PRO A 703 -3.59 -46.52 39.17
CA PRO A 703 -3.39 -46.86 40.58
C PRO A 703 -3.58 -48.37 40.79
N GLY A 704 -2.50 -49.07 41.18
CA GLY A 704 -2.52 -50.50 41.49
C GLY A 704 -1.76 -51.43 40.54
N SER A 705 -1.18 -50.94 39.43
CA SER A 705 -0.30 -51.76 38.58
C SER A 705 1.15 -51.76 39.11
N THR A 706 1.43 -52.52 40.16
CA THR A 706 2.79 -52.83 40.60
C THR A 706 3.39 -53.95 39.76
N SER A 707 4.41 -53.62 38.97
CA SER A 707 5.52 -54.50 38.59
C SER A 707 6.75 -53.59 38.52
N GLY A 708 7.80 -53.70 39.33
CA GLY A 708 8.43 -54.89 39.88
C GLY A 708 9.90 -54.84 39.43
N SER A 709 10.81 -54.68 40.40
CA SER A 709 12.29 -54.76 40.31
C SER A 709 13.09 -53.56 39.78
N THR A 710 13.67 -52.83 40.72
CA THR A 710 15.02 -52.27 40.68
C THR A 710 16.08 -53.40 40.74
N SER A 711 17.08 -53.37 39.87
CA SER A 711 18.43 -53.86 40.20
C SER A 711 19.51 -53.22 39.31
N SER A 712 20.50 -52.66 39.97
CA SER A 712 21.80 -52.19 39.48
C SER A 712 22.60 -53.23 38.69
N ALA A 713 23.32 -52.81 37.63
CA ALA A 713 24.73 -53.20 37.40
C ALA A 713 25.32 -52.55 36.13
N SER A 714 26.64 -52.38 36.19
CA SER A 714 27.60 -51.79 35.28
C SER A 714 27.92 -52.57 33.99
N SER A 715 28.45 -51.84 33.00
CA SER A 715 29.49 -52.23 32.01
C SER A 715 29.38 -53.55 31.23
N ALA A 716 29.28 -53.50 29.89
CA ALA A 716 30.29 -54.02 28.93
C ALA A 716 29.74 -54.19 27.49
N SER A 717 30.59 -53.81 26.53
CA SER A 717 30.83 -54.36 25.19
C SER A 717 29.72 -54.95 24.30
N THR A 718 29.61 -54.35 23.11
CA THR A 718 29.75 -54.97 21.76
C THR A 718 29.15 -56.36 21.50
N ALA A 719 28.16 -56.44 20.60
CA ALA A 719 28.18 -57.33 19.43
C ALA A 719 26.96 -57.14 18.52
N GLN A 720 27.23 -57.16 17.21
CA GLN A 720 26.31 -57.09 16.08
C GLN A 720 25.56 -58.42 15.83
N ALA A 721 24.57 -58.29 14.92
CA ALA A 721 24.03 -59.28 13.97
C ALA A 721 22.71 -59.95 14.38
N ALA A 722 21.73 -60.22 13.52
CA ALA A 722 21.43 -59.84 12.12
C ALA A 722 20.02 -60.38 11.82
N LEU A 723 19.25 -59.74 10.94
CA LEU A 723 18.22 -60.43 10.14
C LEU A 723 18.22 -59.87 8.70
N PRO A 724 17.85 -60.70 7.71
CA PRO A 724 18.55 -60.77 6.43
C PRO A 724 17.89 -59.95 5.31
N THR A 725 18.75 -59.50 4.41
CA THR A 725 18.49 -58.96 3.08
C THR A 725 18.03 -60.03 2.07
N LEU A 726 17.06 -59.68 1.22
CA LEU A 726 16.94 -60.12 -0.17
C LEU A 726 16.50 -58.89 -0.99
N ALA A 727 17.40 -58.11 -1.60
CA ALA A 727 18.24 -58.37 -2.78
C ALA A 727 17.56 -58.01 -4.12
N SER A 728 18.00 -56.88 -4.70
CA SER A 728 18.48 -56.79 -6.09
C SER A 728 19.12 -55.40 -6.29
N LYS A 729 20.44 -55.23 -6.13
CA LYS A 729 21.52 -55.47 -7.12
C LYS A 729 21.42 -54.55 -8.36
N PHE A 730 22.45 -53.90 -8.91
CA PHE A 730 23.92 -53.76 -8.74
C PHE A 730 24.31 -52.62 -9.74
N VAL A 731 25.36 -51.79 -9.60
CA VAL A 731 26.80 -51.99 -9.93
C VAL A 731 27.48 -50.62 -9.64
N ARG A 732 28.33 -50.43 -8.62
CA ARG A 732 29.81 -50.63 -8.52
C ARG A 732 30.71 -49.84 -9.51
N ARG A 733 31.49 -48.88 -8.99
CA ARG A 733 32.99 -48.87 -8.91
C ARG A 733 33.46 -47.47 -8.41
N LYS A 734 34.16 -47.28 -7.27
CA LYS A 734 35.50 -47.68 -6.76
C LYS A 734 36.59 -46.63 -7.07
N LEU A 735 37.43 -46.39 -6.04
CA LEU A 735 38.77 -45.71 -6.00
C LEU A 735 38.69 -44.23 -5.60
N ARG A 736 39.54 -43.66 -4.73
CA ARG A 736 40.78 -44.07 -4.02
C ARG A 736 41.00 -43.09 -2.85
N PHE A 737 41.65 -43.54 -1.79
CA PHE A 737 42.13 -42.71 -0.68
C PHE A 737 43.64 -42.42 -0.85
N VAL A 738 44.14 -41.44 -0.06
CA VAL A 738 45.55 -41.11 0.35
C VAL A 738 46.22 -39.95 -0.44
N PRO A 739 47.04 -39.03 0.17
CA PRO A 739 47.25 -38.60 1.57
C PRO A 739 47.18 -37.06 1.83
N ARG A 740 47.28 -36.68 3.12
CA ARG A 740 47.52 -35.33 3.68
C ARG A 740 48.92 -34.77 3.35
N ALA A 741 49.00 -33.45 3.10
CA ALA A 741 50.05 -32.47 3.49
C ALA A 741 49.68 -31.10 2.88
N ALA A 742 49.97 -29.91 3.40
CA ALA A 742 50.36 -29.37 4.69
C ALA A 742 50.15 -27.84 4.60
N CYS A 743 49.80 -27.20 5.73
CA CYS A 743 50.11 -25.84 6.16
C CYS A 743 50.11 -24.65 5.17
N GLY A 744 49.38 -23.57 5.51
CA GLY A 744 49.70 -22.24 4.97
C GLY A 744 48.62 -21.15 5.10
N GLN A 745 48.61 -20.49 6.26
CA GLN A 745 48.04 -19.16 6.55
C GLN A 745 46.52 -19.01 6.75
N VAL A 746 46.12 -19.28 7.99
CA VAL A 746 45.20 -18.41 8.73
C VAL A 746 45.83 -17.01 8.78
N VAL A 747 45.32 -16.07 7.98
CA VAL A 747 45.51 -14.64 8.28
C VAL A 747 44.45 -14.27 9.31
N SER A 748 44.86 -14.30 10.57
CA SER A 748 44.25 -13.47 11.60
C SER A 748 44.50 -12.01 11.23
N SER A 749 43.46 -11.33 10.76
CA SER A 749 43.38 -9.87 10.91
C SER A 749 42.06 -9.54 11.56
N THR A 750 42.07 -9.53 12.90
CA THR A 750 41.33 -8.53 13.66
C THR A 750 41.83 -7.16 13.22
N SER A 751 41.25 -6.63 12.13
CA SER A 751 41.24 -5.20 11.89
C SER A 751 39.86 -4.69 12.28
N THR A 752 39.84 -3.99 13.40
CA THR A 752 38.85 -2.95 13.70
C THR A 752 38.91 -1.93 12.57
N THR A 753 38.28 -2.25 11.44
CA THR A 753 38.10 -1.29 10.34
C THR A 753 37.09 -0.26 10.83
N SER A 754 37.61 0.96 11.02
CA SER A 754 36.88 2.10 11.53
C SER A 754 35.54 2.27 10.82
N SER A 755 34.52 2.72 11.55
CA SER A 755 33.22 3.15 11.02
C SER A 755 33.34 4.13 9.83
N LEU A 756 34.47 4.83 9.70
CA LEU A 756 34.84 5.69 8.57
C LEU A 756 35.11 4.92 7.27
N GLU A 757 35.77 3.75 7.31
CA GLU A 757 36.04 2.96 6.10
C GLU A 757 34.77 2.37 5.49
N ASN A 758 33.81 1.97 6.33
CA ASN A 758 32.50 1.50 5.87
C ASN A 758 31.65 2.65 5.29
N PHE A 759 31.78 3.86 5.83
CA PHE A 759 31.14 5.06 5.28
C PHE A 759 31.74 5.47 3.92
N LEU A 760 33.07 5.42 3.77
CA LEU A 760 33.75 5.73 2.50
C LEU A 760 33.48 4.69 1.39
N LYS A 761 33.13 3.45 1.75
CA LYS A 761 32.76 2.38 0.80
C LYS A 761 31.27 2.41 0.42
N LEU A 762 30.42 3.13 1.16
CA LEU A 762 28.98 3.20 0.93
C LEU A 762 28.59 3.71 -0.48
N PRO A 763 29.20 4.77 -1.04
CA PRO A 763 28.87 5.25 -2.39
C PRO A 763 29.16 4.19 -3.46
N LYS A 764 30.27 3.47 -3.32
CA LYS A 764 30.64 2.37 -4.23
C LYS A 764 29.67 1.19 -4.11
N THR A 765 29.25 0.85 -2.90
CA THR A 765 28.25 -0.21 -2.67
C THR A 765 26.90 0.15 -3.28
N ILE A 766 26.44 1.40 -3.15
CA ILE A 766 25.21 1.87 -3.78
C ILE A 766 25.36 1.87 -5.31
N TRP A 767 26.48 2.37 -5.83
CA TRP A 767 26.78 2.35 -7.28
C TRP A 767 26.73 0.94 -7.86
N ASP A 768 27.42 -0.01 -7.25
CA ASP A 768 27.41 -1.42 -7.67
C ASP A 768 25.99 -2.01 -7.62
N PHE A 769 25.18 -1.62 -6.61
CA PHE A 769 23.81 -2.07 -6.44
C PHE A 769 22.89 -1.55 -7.56
N THR A 770 23.13 -0.35 -8.08
CA THR A 770 22.34 0.21 -9.20
C THR A 770 22.57 -0.46 -10.56
N ARG A 771 23.53 -1.40 -10.66
CA ARG A 771 23.98 -2.00 -11.94
C ARG A 771 24.34 -0.92 -12.97
N PRO A 772 25.52 -0.28 -12.84
CA PRO A 772 25.90 0.93 -13.57
C PRO A 772 25.68 0.89 -15.09
N HIS A 773 25.95 -0.25 -15.71
CA HIS A 773 25.76 -0.45 -17.15
C HIS A 773 24.30 -0.21 -17.59
N THR A 774 23.33 -0.64 -16.79
CA THR A 774 21.91 -0.39 -17.09
C THR A 774 21.51 1.08 -16.85
N LEU A 775 22.11 1.73 -15.85
CA LEU A 775 21.83 3.12 -15.49
C LEU A 775 22.36 4.07 -16.56
N ILE A 776 23.61 3.85 -16.99
CA ILE A 776 24.24 4.54 -18.13
C ILE A 776 23.40 4.34 -19.40
N GLY A 777 22.98 3.09 -19.67
CA GLY A 777 22.10 2.79 -20.80
C GLY A 777 20.79 3.57 -20.75
N THR A 778 20.16 3.69 -19.59
CA THR A 778 18.91 4.44 -19.40
C THR A 778 19.12 5.93 -19.63
N PHE A 779 20.17 6.50 -19.04
CA PHE A 779 20.54 7.91 -19.22
C PHE A 779 20.77 8.27 -20.70
N LEU A 780 21.59 7.47 -21.39
CA LEU A 780 21.87 7.68 -22.80
C LEU A 780 20.61 7.49 -23.64
N SER A 781 19.82 6.44 -23.38
CA SER A 781 18.62 6.16 -24.17
C SER A 781 17.59 7.27 -24.14
N ILE A 782 17.25 7.79 -22.95
CA ILE A 782 16.22 8.84 -22.82
C ILE A 782 16.72 10.15 -23.42
N THR A 783 17.96 10.55 -23.10
CA THR A 783 18.55 11.79 -23.62
C THR A 783 18.65 11.75 -25.14
N THR A 784 19.12 10.63 -25.70
CA THR A 784 19.17 10.43 -27.15
C THR A 784 17.79 10.44 -27.77
N VAL A 785 16.81 9.71 -27.23
CA VAL A 785 15.46 9.62 -27.80
C VAL A 785 14.80 10.99 -27.80
N HIS A 786 15.03 11.80 -26.77
CA HIS A 786 14.56 13.18 -26.72
C HIS A 786 15.22 14.07 -27.77
N LEU A 787 16.55 14.00 -27.91
CA LEU A 787 17.27 14.70 -28.96
C LEU A 787 16.82 14.24 -30.34
N PHE A 788 16.60 12.94 -30.53
CA PHE A 788 16.15 12.35 -31.79
C PHE A 788 14.74 12.79 -32.19
N ALA A 789 13.86 13.00 -31.21
CA ALA A 789 12.53 13.58 -31.44
C ALA A 789 12.59 15.04 -31.88
N VAL A 790 13.47 15.83 -31.26
CA VAL A 790 13.49 17.28 -31.40
C VAL A 790 14.42 17.77 -32.51
N ALA A 791 15.48 17.02 -32.85
CA ALA A 791 16.48 17.37 -33.88
C ALA A 791 15.90 17.96 -35.19
N PRO A 792 14.79 17.44 -35.75
CA PRO A 792 14.22 17.93 -37.01
C PRO A 792 13.63 19.35 -36.94
N VAL A 793 13.23 19.80 -35.75
CA VAL A 793 12.52 21.08 -35.52
C VAL A 793 13.42 22.12 -34.84
N ILE A 794 14.67 21.76 -34.53
CA ILE A 794 15.68 22.69 -34.00
C ILE A 794 15.92 23.80 -35.02
N GLY A 795 15.66 25.06 -34.62
CA GLY A 795 15.84 26.25 -35.44
C GLY A 795 14.67 26.60 -36.36
N GLN A 796 13.65 25.74 -36.48
CA GLN A 796 12.43 26.03 -37.27
C GLN A 796 11.28 26.55 -36.40
N THR A 797 11.29 26.22 -35.11
CA THR A 797 10.22 26.61 -34.17
C THR A 797 10.71 27.75 -33.26
N PRO A 798 10.11 28.95 -33.31
CA PRO A 798 10.60 30.12 -32.57
C PRO A 798 10.52 29.99 -31.03
N ASN A 799 9.75 29.03 -30.50
CA ASN A 799 9.56 28.80 -29.06
C ASN A 799 10.44 27.69 -28.46
N LEU A 800 11.35 27.09 -29.25
CA LEU A 800 12.11 25.91 -28.83
C LEU A 800 13.35 26.31 -28.01
N HIS A 801 13.13 26.72 -26.76
CA HIS A 801 14.21 27.10 -25.85
C HIS A 801 14.94 25.86 -25.31
N PHE A 802 16.27 25.83 -25.46
CA PHE A 802 17.14 24.76 -24.91
C PHE A 802 16.89 24.49 -23.41
N ALA A 803 16.65 25.55 -22.63
CA ALA A 803 16.35 25.43 -21.20
C ALA A 803 15.02 24.68 -20.94
N HIS A 804 14.02 24.86 -21.79
CA HIS A 804 12.74 24.15 -21.69
C HIS A 804 12.89 22.67 -22.06
N PHE A 805 13.58 22.36 -23.16
CA PHE A 805 13.94 20.99 -23.54
C PHE A 805 14.75 20.27 -22.45
N ALA A 806 15.78 20.93 -21.90
CA ALA A 806 16.61 20.37 -20.85
C ALA A 806 15.80 20.09 -19.58
N ARG A 807 14.89 20.99 -19.21
CA ARG A 807 13.97 20.80 -18.07
C ARG A 807 13.07 19.59 -18.26
N LEU A 808 12.41 19.46 -19.42
CA LEU A 808 11.52 18.33 -19.71
C LEU A 808 12.29 17.00 -19.74
N THR A 809 13.48 17.00 -20.35
CA THR A 809 14.37 15.83 -20.36
C THR A 809 14.76 15.41 -18.94
N LEU A 810 15.09 16.37 -18.07
CA LEU A 810 15.43 16.08 -16.67
C LEU A 810 14.22 15.55 -15.88
N GLN A 811 13.02 16.09 -16.14
CA GLN A 811 11.76 15.65 -15.55
C GLN A 811 11.40 14.21 -15.92
N ALA A 812 11.78 13.73 -17.11
CA ALA A 812 11.62 12.33 -17.49
C ALA A 812 12.77 11.44 -16.98
N LEU A 813 14.01 11.94 -17.06
CA LEU A 813 15.21 11.19 -16.75
C LEU A 813 15.32 10.81 -15.26
N ALA A 814 15.05 11.76 -14.36
CA ALA A 814 15.19 11.53 -12.92
C ALA A 814 14.29 10.39 -12.39
N PRO A 815 12.96 10.37 -12.65
CA PRO A 815 12.11 9.24 -12.24
C PRO A 815 12.47 7.95 -12.99
N ALA A 816 12.87 8.01 -14.26
CA ALA A 816 13.27 6.82 -15.00
C ALA A 816 14.54 6.15 -14.44
N MET A 817 15.51 6.93 -13.98
CA MET A 817 16.70 6.40 -13.29
C MET A 817 16.33 5.69 -11.98
N LEU A 818 15.39 6.26 -11.22
CA LEU A 818 14.87 5.65 -9.99
C LEU A 818 14.08 4.36 -10.27
N VAL A 819 13.27 4.32 -11.32
CA VAL A 819 12.60 3.08 -11.78
C VAL A 819 13.63 2.03 -12.20
N ASN A 820 14.73 2.41 -12.86
CA ASN A 820 15.79 1.45 -13.20
C ASN A 820 16.49 0.89 -11.95
N VAL A 821 16.73 1.71 -10.92
CA VAL A 821 17.24 1.25 -9.62
C VAL A 821 16.24 0.30 -8.95
N TYR A 822 14.94 0.61 -9.01
CA TYR A 822 13.89 -0.28 -8.53
C TYR A 822 13.96 -1.65 -9.23
N ILE A 823 13.94 -1.69 -10.57
CA ILE A 823 13.93 -2.95 -11.35
C ILE A 823 15.19 -3.79 -11.08
N THR A 824 16.37 -3.17 -11.15
CA THR A 824 17.65 -3.89 -10.99
C THR A 824 17.92 -4.29 -9.54
N GLY A 825 17.47 -3.49 -8.57
CA GLY A 825 17.53 -3.82 -7.15
C GLY A 825 16.57 -4.95 -6.79
N LEU A 826 15.33 -4.90 -7.30
CA LEU A 826 14.34 -5.97 -7.12
C LEU A 826 14.86 -7.29 -7.68
N ASN A 827 15.52 -7.28 -8.85
CA ASN A 827 16.12 -8.48 -9.40
C ASN A 827 17.18 -9.09 -8.47
N GLN A 828 18.07 -8.27 -7.90
CA GLN A 828 19.11 -8.74 -6.97
C GLN A 828 18.54 -9.29 -5.67
N ILE A 829 17.47 -8.68 -5.15
CA ILE A 829 16.81 -9.14 -3.92
C ILE A 829 16.22 -10.54 -4.10
N PHE A 830 15.62 -10.84 -5.25
CA PHE A 830 15.01 -12.16 -5.51
C PHE A 830 15.99 -13.24 -6.00
N ASP A 831 17.20 -12.86 -6.39
CA ASP A 831 18.23 -13.79 -6.92
C ASP A 831 19.41 -14.00 -5.98
N VAL A 832 19.30 -13.66 -4.68
CA VAL A 832 20.43 -13.77 -3.74
C VAL A 832 21.10 -15.15 -3.75
N GLU A 833 20.32 -16.23 -3.73
CA GLU A 833 20.87 -17.61 -3.71
C GLU A 833 21.60 -17.97 -5.01
N ILE A 834 21.11 -17.48 -6.16
CA ILE A 834 21.70 -17.71 -7.49
C ILE A 834 22.97 -16.84 -7.64
N ASP A 835 22.87 -15.57 -7.26
CA ASP A 835 23.97 -14.61 -7.33
C ASP A 835 25.09 -14.95 -6.34
N GLN A 836 24.81 -15.64 -5.22
CA GLN A 836 25.86 -16.17 -4.33
C GLN A 836 26.80 -17.17 -5.02
N GLN A 837 26.28 -17.93 -5.99
CA GLN A 837 27.08 -18.89 -6.75
C GLN A 837 27.75 -18.24 -7.96
N ASN A 838 26.98 -17.51 -8.77
CA ASN A 838 27.47 -16.97 -10.05
C ASN A 838 28.22 -15.64 -9.89
N LYS A 839 27.82 -14.80 -8.93
CA LYS A 839 28.23 -13.39 -8.81
C LYS A 839 28.50 -12.99 -7.35
N PRO A 840 29.40 -13.69 -6.62
CA PRO A 840 29.59 -13.50 -5.18
C PRO A 840 30.11 -12.10 -4.79
N TYR A 841 30.62 -11.33 -5.76
CA TYR A 841 31.13 -9.97 -5.57
C TYR A 841 30.03 -8.88 -5.49
N LEU A 842 28.77 -9.21 -5.79
CA LEU A 842 27.66 -8.25 -5.77
C LEU A 842 27.32 -7.79 -4.35
N PRO A 843 26.75 -6.58 -4.18
CA PRO A 843 26.54 -5.98 -2.86
C PRO A 843 25.78 -6.84 -1.86
N ILE A 844 24.72 -7.53 -2.28
CA ILE A 844 23.92 -8.40 -1.39
C ILE A 844 24.65 -9.73 -1.13
N PRO A 845 25.05 -10.53 -2.14
CA PRO A 845 25.81 -11.76 -1.92
C PRO A 845 27.11 -11.58 -1.12
N SER A 846 27.83 -10.49 -1.36
CA SER A 846 29.11 -10.20 -0.68
C SER A 846 28.92 -9.66 0.74
N GLY A 847 27.69 -9.47 1.21
CA GLY A 847 27.37 -8.89 2.52
C GLY A 847 27.67 -7.40 2.66
N ARG A 848 28.00 -6.68 1.58
CA ARG A 848 28.25 -5.22 1.60
C ARG A 848 26.98 -4.40 1.77
N LEU A 849 25.82 -4.96 1.39
CA LEU A 849 24.50 -4.35 1.53
C LEU A 849 23.54 -5.36 2.15
N SER A 850 22.88 -4.97 3.25
CA SER A 850 21.88 -5.83 3.88
C SER A 850 20.60 -5.92 3.03
N LEU A 851 19.87 -7.03 3.12
CA LEU A 851 18.56 -7.19 2.46
C LEU A 851 17.56 -6.10 2.86
N THR A 852 17.55 -5.69 4.12
CA THR A 852 16.68 -4.60 4.61
C THR A 852 17.03 -3.27 3.95
N SER A 853 18.33 -2.94 3.88
CA SER A 853 18.80 -1.72 3.20
C SER A 853 18.48 -1.77 1.71
N ALA A 854 18.63 -2.93 1.06
CA ALA A 854 18.27 -3.10 -0.34
C ALA A 854 16.78 -2.87 -0.59
N TRP A 855 15.88 -3.41 0.25
CA TRP A 855 14.44 -3.16 0.17
C TRP A 855 14.09 -1.68 0.38
N ILE A 856 14.73 -1.01 1.35
CA ILE A 856 14.53 0.44 1.56
C ILE A 856 14.91 1.21 0.31
N VAL A 857 16.07 0.93 -0.30
CA VAL A 857 16.51 1.61 -1.53
C VAL A 857 15.53 1.35 -2.68
N VAL A 858 15.11 0.11 -2.88
CA VAL A 858 14.17 -0.28 -3.96
C VAL A 858 12.81 0.40 -3.79
N LEU A 859 12.19 0.29 -2.61
CA LEU A 859 10.87 0.87 -2.36
C LEU A 859 10.90 2.40 -2.36
N SER A 860 11.94 3.01 -1.78
CA SER A 860 12.11 4.47 -1.79
C SER A 860 12.35 4.99 -3.20
N SER A 861 13.06 4.24 -4.06
CA SER A 861 13.28 4.64 -5.45
C SER A 861 11.96 4.65 -6.24
N LEU A 862 11.13 3.62 -6.09
CA LEU A 862 9.82 3.58 -6.76
C LEU A 862 8.89 4.69 -6.25
N PHE A 863 8.79 4.85 -4.92
CA PHE A 863 7.97 5.90 -4.32
C PHE A 863 8.43 7.29 -4.77
N LEU A 864 9.73 7.55 -4.75
CA LEU A 864 10.29 8.84 -5.16
C LEU A 864 10.08 9.07 -6.67
N ALA A 865 10.21 8.05 -7.52
CA ALA A 865 9.92 8.17 -8.94
C ALA A 865 8.47 8.61 -9.20
N GLU A 866 7.51 7.97 -8.53
CA GLU A 866 6.09 8.31 -8.64
C GLU A 866 5.78 9.68 -8.06
N ALA A 867 6.32 10.00 -6.88
CA ALA A 867 6.17 11.30 -6.26
C ALA A 867 6.72 12.42 -7.15
N MET A 868 7.90 12.25 -7.74
CA MET A 868 8.47 13.24 -8.68
C MET A 868 7.58 13.43 -9.90
N THR A 869 7.08 12.34 -10.47
CA THR A 869 6.24 12.39 -11.69
C THR A 869 4.89 13.05 -11.41
N LEU A 870 4.24 12.71 -10.29
CA LEU A 870 2.93 13.24 -9.90
C LEU A 870 3.00 14.68 -9.37
N CYS A 871 4.06 15.06 -8.65
CA CYS A 871 4.21 16.41 -8.11
C CYS A 871 4.63 17.42 -9.19
N CYS A 872 5.41 17.01 -10.19
CA CYS A 872 5.88 17.93 -11.24
C CYS A 872 4.89 18.14 -12.38
N GLN A 873 3.92 17.25 -12.57
CA GLN A 873 2.90 17.25 -13.64
C GLN A 873 3.42 17.82 -14.99
N PRO A 874 4.48 17.24 -15.57
CA PRO A 874 5.00 17.74 -16.83
C PRO A 874 3.94 17.59 -17.94
N PRO A 875 3.88 18.50 -18.93
CA PRO A 875 3.14 18.24 -20.17
C PRO A 875 3.66 16.93 -20.78
N GLY A 876 2.80 16.12 -21.43
CA GLY A 876 3.14 14.73 -21.78
C GLY A 876 3.04 13.70 -20.64
N LEU A 877 2.57 14.08 -19.45
CA LEU A 877 2.47 13.19 -18.27
C LEU A 877 1.87 11.80 -18.58
N PRO A 878 0.78 11.63 -19.36
CA PRO A 878 0.22 10.30 -19.63
C PRO A 878 1.23 9.36 -20.29
N TYR A 879 2.03 9.84 -21.24
CA TYR A 879 3.04 9.05 -21.93
C TYR A 879 4.22 8.71 -21.01
N LEU A 880 4.65 9.66 -20.18
CA LEU A 880 5.71 9.42 -19.19
C LEU A 880 5.26 8.40 -18.13
N GLN A 881 4.05 8.56 -17.58
CA GLN A 881 3.47 7.62 -16.61
C GLN A 881 3.29 6.23 -17.21
N LEU A 882 2.77 6.14 -18.44
CA LEU A 882 2.66 4.85 -19.13
C LEU A 882 4.03 4.18 -19.28
N ALA A 883 5.08 4.93 -19.65
CA ALA A 883 6.42 4.38 -19.81
C ALA A 883 7.05 3.92 -18.48
N LEU A 884 6.90 4.72 -17.42
CA LEU A 884 7.44 4.41 -16.10
C LEU A 884 6.70 3.23 -15.44
N LEU A 885 5.37 3.25 -15.43
CA LEU A 885 4.56 2.19 -14.82
C LEU A 885 4.68 0.88 -15.58
N SER A 886 4.64 0.89 -16.92
CA SER A 886 4.83 -0.34 -17.70
C SER A 886 6.22 -0.95 -17.46
N SER A 887 7.26 -0.12 -17.34
CA SER A 887 8.61 -0.58 -16.99
C SER A 887 8.68 -1.16 -15.58
N ALA A 888 8.06 -0.49 -14.60
CA ALA A 888 8.02 -0.96 -13.22
C ALA A 888 7.24 -2.28 -13.11
N ILE A 889 6.03 -2.36 -13.65
CA ILE A 889 5.16 -3.56 -13.64
C ILE A 889 5.87 -4.74 -14.32
N LEU A 890 6.42 -4.54 -15.51
CA LEU A 890 7.08 -5.60 -16.25
C LEU A 890 8.39 -6.04 -15.56
N GLY A 891 9.13 -5.10 -14.95
CA GLY A 891 10.28 -5.40 -14.10
C GLY A 891 9.92 -6.18 -12.83
N SER A 892 8.80 -5.86 -12.18
CA SER A 892 8.26 -6.62 -11.05
C SER A 892 7.84 -8.02 -11.48
N ALA A 893 7.08 -8.14 -12.57
CA ALA A 893 6.67 -9.42 -13.13
C ALA A 893 7.87 -10.29 -13.53
N TYR A 894 8.93 -9.67 -14.05
CA TYR A 894 10.16 -10.34 -14.43
C TYR A 894 10.88 -10.99 -13.23
N SER A 895 10.98 -10.29 -12.09
CA SER A 895 11.78 -10.73 -10.95
C SER A 895 10.99 -11.39 -9.81
N ALA A 896 9.77 -10.94 -9.52
CA ALA A 896 9.01 -11.28 -8.32
C ALA A 896 7.96 -12.40 -8.53
N PRO A 897 7.66 -13.23 -7.50
CA PRO A 897 6.53 -14.15 -7.52
C PRO A 897 5.17 -13.41 -7.57
N PRO A 898 4.10 -14.00 -8.14
CA PRO A 898 4.02 -15.36 -8.67
C PRO A 898 4.54 -15.52 -10.11
N LEU A 899 4.60 -14.43 -10.90
CA LEU A 899 4.93 -14.50 -12.32
C LEU A 899 6.37 -14.94 -12.58
N ARG A 900 7.33 -14.25 -11.94
CA ARG A 900 8.79 -14.44 -12.10
C ARG A 900 9.15 -14.84 -13.54
N LEU A 901 8.78 -13.99 -14.51
CA LEU A 901 8.80 -14.30 -15.95
C LEU A 901 10.17 -14.79 -16.44
N LYS A 902 11.26 -14.41 -15.75
CA LYS A 902 12.61 -14.90 -16.04
C LYS A 902 12.78 -16.42 -15.96
N ARG A 903 11.87 -17.16 -15.31
CA ARG A 903 11.81 -18.63 -15.33
C ARG A 903 11.52 -19.19 -16.72
N PHE A 904 10.86 -18.41 -17.58
CA PHE A 904 10.51 -18.79 -18.93
C PHE A 904 11.41 -18.02 -19.91
N PRO A 905 12.35 -18.69 -20.61
CA PRO A 905 13.34 -18.00 -21.44
C PRO A 905 12.75 -17.04 -22.48
N PHE A 906 11.62 -17.42 -23.09
CA PHE A 906 10.89 -16.57 -24.03
C PHE A 906 10.34 -15.30 -23.37
N LEU A 907 9.64 -15.44 -22.24
CA LEU A 907 9.06 -14.28 -21.54
C LEU A 907 10.15 -13.38 -20.92
N ALA A 908 11.30 -13.97 -20.54
CA ALA A 908 12.47 -13.25 -20.09
C ALA A 908 13.06 -12.36 -21.20
N ALA A 909 13.16 -12.89 -22.42
CA ALA A 909 13.62 -12.14 -23.59
C ALA A 909 12.60 -11.09 -24.02
N PHE A 910 11.31 -11.47 -24.06
CA PHE A 910 10.20 -10.57 -24.37
C PHE A 910 10.18 -9.35 -23.45
N SER A 911 10.37 -9.55 -22.14
CA SER A 911 10.39 -8.45 -21.16
C SER A 911 11.48 -7.42 -21.46
N ILE A 912 12.68 -7.88 -21.83
CA ILE A 912 13.81 -7.00 -22.17
C ILE A 912 13.53 -6.26 -23.47
N ILE A 913 13.01 -6.95 -24.50
CA ILE A 913 12.68 -6.37 -25.81
C ILE A 913 11.59 -5.31 -25.66
N VAL A 914 10.53 -5.58 -24.88
CA VAL A 914 9.44 -4.64 -24.66
C VAL A 914 9.95 -3.39 -23.93
N VAL A 915 10.65 -3.54 -22.80
CA VAL A 915 11.11 -2.36 -22.05
C VAL A 915 12.16 -1.57 -22.84
N ARG A 916 13.25 -2.23 -23.26
CA ARG A 916 14.40 -1.55 -23.88
C ARG A 916 14.22 -1.23 -25.35
N GLY A 917 13.43 -2.01 -26.07
CA GLY A 917 13.13 -1.79 -27.47
C GLY A 917 11.94 -0.84 -27.65
N ILE A 918 10.80 -1.13 -27.02
CA ILE A 918 9.54 -0.45 -27.34
C ILE A 918 9.24 0.68 -26.35
N VAL A 919 9.09 0.38 -25.06
CA VAL A 919 8.63 1.33 -24.04
C VAL A 919 9.57 2.54 -23.93
N VAL A 920 10.88 2.31 -23.86
CA VAL A 920 11.85 3.40 -23.76
C VAL A 920 11.85 4.27 -25.03
N ASN A 921 11.85 3.65 -26.22
CA ASN A 921 11.98 4.41 -27.48
C ASN A 921 10.68 5.08 -27.93
N MET A 922 9.52 4.49 -27.66
CA MET A 922 8.21 5.07 -28.03
C MET A 922 7.63 5.94 -26.92
N GLY A 923 7.68 5.48 -25.67
CA GLY A 923 7.06 6.18 -24.54
C GLY A 923 7.73 7.52 -24.23
N PHE A 924 9.08 7.54 -24.15
CA PHE A 924 9.82 8.77 -23.92
C PHE A 924 9.86 9.69 -25.15
N TYR A 925 9.72 9.14 -26.35
CA TYR A 925 9.54 9.92 -27.57
C TYR A 925 8.18 10.63 -27.56
N ALA A 926 7.10 9.88 -27.30
CA ALA A 926 5.75 10.43 -27.22
C ALA A 926 5.64 11.49 -26.11
N PHE A 927 6.27 11.24 -24.95
CA PHE A 927 6.38 12.22 -23.88
C PHE A 927 6.97 13.55 -24.37
N ILE A 928 8.18 13.55 -24.94
CA ILE A 928 8.83 14.82 -25.29
C ILE A 928 8.12 15.53 -26.45
N VAL A 929 7.56 14.76 -27.39
CA VAL A 929 6.81 15.29 -28.54
C VAL A 929 5.54 16.00 -28.09
N ASP A 930 4.79 15.38 -27.17
CA ASP A 930 3.60 15.99 -26.57
C ASP A 930 3.98 17.16 -25.65
N ALA A 931 5.01 16.97 -24.81
CA ALA A 931 5.47 17.96 -23.86
C ALA A 931 5.95 19.26 -24.50
N MET A 932 6.52 19.16 -25.71
CA MET A 932 6.99 20.30 -26.50
C MET A 932 5.96 20.82 -27.50
N GLY A 933 4.81 20.15 -27.65
CA GLY A 933 3.77 20.56 -28.58
C GLY A 933 4.10 20.33 -30.06
N ILE A 934 4.97 19.37 -30.38
CA ILE A 934 5.49 19.10 -31.74
C ILE A 934 4.88 17.85 -32.39
N ALA A 935 3.75 17.35 -31.88
CA ALA A 935 3.10 16.10 -32.30
C ALA A 935 2.68 16.06 -33.79
N GLY A 936 2.51 17.21 -34.43
CA GLY A 936 2.21 17.33 -35.86
C GLY A 936 3.42 17.62 -36.75
N GLU A 937 4.56 18.01 -36.17
CA GLU A 937 5.75 18.46 -36.92
C GLU A 937 6.78 17.34 -37.13
N VAL A 938 6.70 16.28 -36.33
CA VAL A 938 7.67 15.18 -36.34
C VAL A 938 6.98 13.85 -36.66
N PRO A 939 7.35 13.14 -37.74
CA PRO A 939 6.73 11.87 -38.10
C PRO A 939 6.93 10.77 -37.05
N ALA A 940 5.83 10.11 -36.67
CA ALA A 940 5.85 8.98 -35.73
C ALA A 940 6.75 7.82 -36.18
N GLY A 941 6.97 7.65 -37.50
CA GLY A 941 7.84 6.62 -38.07
C GLY A 941 9.28 6.65 -37.58
N ARG A 942 9.77 7.79 -37.08
CA ARG A 942 11.09 7.91 -36.44
C ARG A 942 11.17 7.05 -35.18
N SER A 943 10.17 7.15 -34.29
CA SER A 943 10.12 6.35 -33.07
C SER A 943 10.01 4.85 -33.35
N VAL A 944 9.29 4.46 -34.41
CA VAL A 944 9.14 3.07 -34.85
C VAL A 944 10.48 2.50 -35.35
N LEU A 945 11.24 3.28 -36.12
CA LEU A 945 12.57 2.87 -36.59
C LEU A 945 13.53 2.64 -35.41
N ALA A 946 13.62 3.59 -34.49
CA ALA A 946 14.44 3.47 -33.29
C ALA A 946 14.01 2.27 -32.43
N ALA A 947 12.70 2.12 -32.20
CA ALA A 947 12.16 1.01 -31.43
C ALA A 947 12.45 -0.35 -32.08
N THR A 948 12.35 -0.45 -33.42
CA THR A 948 12.67 -1.68 -34.16
C THR A 948 14.13 -2.05 -34.02
N PHE A 949 15.04 -1.09 -34.22
CA PHE A 949 16.48 -1.31 -34.06
C PHE A 949 16.82 -1.79 -32.64
N PHE A 950 16.34 -1.08 -31.61
CA PHE A 950 16.63 -1.42 -30.22
C PHE A 950 15.85 -2.64 -29.70
N ALA A 951 14.75 -3.04 -30.35
CA ALA A 951 14.09 -4.31 -30.08
C ALA A 951 14.94 -5.49 -30.57
N VAL A 952 15.49 -5.42 -31.79
CA VAL A 952 16.42 -6.44 -32.32
C VAL A 952 17.71 -6.46 -31.51
N PHE A 953 18.25 -5.30 -31.12
CA PHE A 953 19.40 -5.24 -30.23
C PHE A 953 19.06 -5.80 -28.83
N GLY A 954 17.87 -5.51 -28.31
CA GLY A 954 17.36 -6.05 -27.05
C GLY A 954 17.31 -7.59 -27.06
N LEU A 955 16.99 -8.20 -28.20
CA LEU A 955 17.07 -9.66 -28.39
C LEU A 955 18.52 -10.16 -28.26
N VAL A 956 19.50 -9.46 -28.83
CA VAL A 956 20.93 -9.80 -28.67
C VAL A 956 21.33 -9.78 -27.20
N ILE A 957 20.96 -8.73 -26.45
CA ILE A 957 21.22 -8.62 -25.01
C ILE A 957 20.54 -9.77 -24.27
N ALA A 958 19.29 -10.08 -24.60
CA ALA A 958 18.54 -11.16 -23.97
C ALA A 958 19.19 -12.54 -24.19
N LEU A 959 19.70 -12.82 -25.39
CA LEU A 959 20.38 -14.07 -25.72
C LEU A 959 21.75 -14.21 -25.04
N MET A 960 22.44 -13.10 -24.78
CA MET A 960 23.78 -13.12 -24.20
C MET A 960 23.80 -13.08 -22.66
N LYS A 961 22.81 -12.46 -22.02
CA LYS A 961 22.84 -12.19 -20.58
C LYS A 961 22.99 -13.45 -19.72
N ASP A 962 22.43 -14.58 -20.16
CA ASP A 962 22.38 -15.84 -19.41
C ASP A 962 23.56 -16.75 -19.74
N VAL A 963 24.40 -16.41 -20.73
CA VAL A 963 25.57 -17.23 -21.12
C VAL A 963 26.62 -17.31 -19.99
N PRO A 964 26.97 -16.22 -19.28
CA PRO A 964 27.87 -16.29 -18.12
C PRO A 964 27.34 -17.14 -16.95
N ASP A 965 26.02 -17.35 -16.87
CA ASP A 965 25.34 -18.00 -15.74
C ASP A 965 25.13 -19.51 -15.96
N VAL A 966 25.53 -20.06 -17.12
CA VAL A 966 25.29 -21.46 -17.52
C VAL A 966 25.79 -22.51 -16.53
N LEU A 967 26.95 -22.27 -15.89
CA LEU A 967 27.51 -23.22 -14.91
C LEU A 967 26.64 -23.32 -13.65
N GLY A 968 26.21 -22.19 -13.09
CA GLY A 968 25.30 -22.17 -11.94
C GLY A 968 23.89 -22.61 -12.29
N ASP A 969 23.39 -22.27 -13.47
CA ASP A 969 22.08 -22.73 -13.94
C ASP A 969 22.05 -24.26 -14.05
N ARG A 970 23.11 -24.87 -14.60
CA ARG A 970 23.26 -26.33 -14.68
C ARG A 970 23.34 -26.98 -13.30
N ALA A 971 24.07 -26.36 -12.36
CA ALA A 971 24.20 -26.86 -10.98
C ALA A 971 22.88 -26.80 -10.19
N ASN A 972 22.01 -25.82 -10.48
CA ASN A 972 20.71 -25.65 -9.80
C ASN A 972 19.52 -26.21 -10.61
N HIS A 973 19.77 -27.07 -11.60
CA HIS A 973 18.74 -27.68 -12.46
C HIS A 973 17.84 -26.67 -13.24
N ILE A 974 18.35 -25.47 -13.53
CA ILE A 974 17.66 -24.43 -14.29
C ILE A 974 17.91 -24.65 -15.79
N ARG A 975 16.84 -24.92 -16.56
CA ARG A 975 16.90 -25.15 -18.01
C ARG A 975 16.82 -23.85 -18.83
N SER A 976 17.74 -22.91 -18.61
CA SER A 976 17.84 -21.67 -19.40
C SER A 976 18.15 -21.98 -20.88
N LEU A 977 17.90 -21.01 -21.78
CA LEU A 977 18.11 -21.23 -23.22
C LEU A 977 19.57 -21.61 -23.50
N SER A 978 20.52 -20.91 -22.88
CA SER A 978 21.96 -21.16 -22.99
C SER A 978 22.36 -22.54 -22.46
N VAL A 979 21.69 -23.07 -21.43
CA VAL A 979 21.88 -24.45 -20.96
C VAL A 979 21.36 -25.47 -21.96
N ARG A 980 20.23 -25.19 -22.64
CA ARG A 980 19.60 -26.11 -23.62
C ARG A 980 20.36 -26.21 -24.94
N ILE A 981 20.79 -25.07 -25.49
CA ILE A 981 21.42 -25.02 -26.83
C ILE A 981 22.95 -24.99 -26.77
N GLY A 982 23.51 -24.79 -25.57
CA GLY A 982 24.95 -24.65 -25.31
C GLY A 982 25.45 -23.20 -25.38
N PRO A 983 26.40 -22.80 -24.52
CA PRO A 983 26.90 -21.42 -24.45
C PRO A 983 27.52 -20.95 -25.77
N ALA A 984 28.28 -21.82 -26.44
CA ALA A 984 28.90 -21.53 -27.74
C ALA A 984 27.87 -21.30 -28.87
N LYS A 985 26.71 -21.96 -28.81
CA LYS A 985 25.65 -21.78 -29.82
C LYS A 985 24.85 -20.52 -29.53
N ALA A 986 24.54 -20.24 -28.26
CA ALA A 986 23.89 -19.01 -27.84
C ALA A 986 24.70 -17.76 -28.24
N LEU A 987 26.01 -17.77 -27.98
CA LEU A 987 26.92 -16.67 -28.35
C LEU A 987 26.99 -16.48 -29.88
N ARG A 988 27.08 -17.57 -30.64
CA ARG A 988 27.06 -17.52 -32.11
C ARG A 988 25.77 -16.94 -32.68
N ILE A 989 24.61 -17.34 -32.15
CA ILE A 989 23.31 -16.82 -32.59
C ILE A 989 23.21 -15.32 -32.26
N ALA A 990 23.52 -14.91 -31.02
CA ALA A 990 23.47 -13.51 -30.63
C ALA A 990 24.40 -12.63 -31.49
N SER A 991 25.63 -13.09 -31.71
CA SER A 991 26.62 -12.44 -32.58
C SER A 991 26.14 -12.36 -34.04
N ALA A 992 25.52 -13.43 -34.57
CA ALA A 992 24.96 -13.43 -35.92
C ALA A 992 23.83 -12.40 -36.07
N VAL A 993 22.88 -12.35 -35.12
CA VAL A 993 21.79 -11.36 -35.11
C VAL A 993 22.36 -9.94 -35.06
N LEU A 994 23.37 -9.69 -34.21
CA LEU A 994 24.01 -8.38 -34.14
C LEU A 994 24.73 -7.99 -35.44
N LYS A 995 25.43 -8.93 -36.08
CA LYS A 995 26.08 -8.70 -37.39
C LYS A 995 25.04 -8.35 -38.45
N VAL A 996 23.94 -9.09 -38.55
CA VAL A 996 22.86 -8.81 -39.50
C VAL A 996 22.29 -7.41 -39.25
N LEU A 997 22.02 -7.06 -37.99
CA LEU A 997 21.55 -5.72 -37.62
C LEU A 997 22.53 -4.63 -38.06
N LEU A 998 23.84 -4.80 -37.79
CA LEU A 998 24.87 -3.83 -38.19
C LEU A 998 25.04 -3.73 -39.72
N ILE A 999 24.97 -4.85 -40.45
CA ILE A 999 25.02 -4.86 -41.92
C ILE A 999 23.80 -4.12 -42.49
N ALA A 1000 22.59 -4.45 -42.03
CA ALA A 1000 21.36 -3.81 -42.48
C ALA A 1000 21.36 -2.31 -42.20
N THR A 1001 21.82 -1.91 -41.01
CA THR A 1001 21.92 -0.51 -40.60
C THR A 1001 22.98 0.24 -41.42
N GLY A 1002 24.16 -0.36 -41.63
CA GLY A 1002 25.21 0.22 -42.45
C GLY A 1002 24.79 0.40 -43.91
N PHE A 1003 24.09 -0.59 -44.48
CA PHE A 1003 23.52 -0.50 -45.82
C PHE A 1003 22.45 0.60 -45.91
N ALA A 1004 21.53 0.66 -44.95
CA ALA A 1004 20.50 1.69 -44.91
C ALA A 1004 21.10 3.11 -44.85
N PHE A 1005 22.15 3.33 -44.06
CA PHE A 1005 22.83 4.62 -44.02
C PHE A 1005 23.66 4.92 -45.26
N ALA A 1006 24.26 3.92 -45.91
CA ALA A 1006 24.97 4.11 -47.17
C ALA A 1006 24.01 4.54 -48.29
N VAL A 1007 22.87 3.87 -48.43
CA VAL A 1007 21.80 4.26 -49.36
C VAL A 1007 21.23 5.65 -49.00
N GLY A 1008 21.03 5.89 -47.70
CA GLY A 1008 20.57 7.18 -47.19
C GLY A 1008 21.55 8.33 -47.43
N ALA A 1009 22.86 8.05 -47.51
CA ALA A 1009 23.88 9.04 -47.86
C ALA A 1009 23.82 9.41 -49.35
N GLY A 1010 23.61 8.43 -50.23
CA GLY A 1010 23.45 8.64 -51.67
C GLY A 1010 22.18 9.40 -52.06
N THR A 1011 21.18 9.45 -51.16
CA THR A 1011 19.88 10.10 -51.38
C THR A 1011 19.68 11.35 -50.51
N ALA A 1012 20.70 11.79 -49.76
CA ALA A 1012 20.57 12.90 -48.83
C ALA A 1012 20.54 14.27 -49.52
N ALA A 1013 19.52 15.09 -49.20
CA ALA A 1013 19.48 16.50 -49.57
C ALA A 1013 20.46 17.31 -48.71
N GLY A 1014 21.73 17.41 -49.17
CA GLY A 1014 22.78 18.24 -48.59
C GLY A 1014 24.06 17.49 -48.19
N LEU A 1015 25.22 18.09 -48.45
CA LEU A 1015 26.55 17.50 -48.23
C LEU A 1015 26.78 17.08 -46.76
N LEU A 1016 26.33 17.89 -45.80
CA LEU A 1016 26.48 17.59 -44.38
C LEU A 1016 25.74 16.29 -43.99
N ARG A 1017 24.48 16.14 -44.42
CA ARG A 1017 23.67 14.94 -44.13
C ARG A 1017 24.22 13.71 -44.85
N ALA A 1018 24.68 13.86 -46.10
CA ALA A 1018 25.34 12.79 -46.84
C ALA A 1018 26.62 12.33 -46.12
N THR A 1019 27.43 13.27 -45.63
CA THR A 1019 28.69 12.99 -44.91
C THR A 1019 28.41 12.31 -43.57
N LEU A 1020 27.43 12.78 -42.79
CA LEU A 1020 27.05 12.19 -41.51
C LEU A 1020 26.52 10.76 -41.68
N ARG A 1021 25.63 10.51 -42.65
CA ARG A 1021 25.13 9.17 -42.96
C ARG A 1021 26.24 8.24 -43.49
N GLY A 1022 27.15 8.76 -44.31
CA GLY A 1022 28.34 8.03 -44.74
C GLY A 1022 29.26 7.64 -43.57
N ALA A 1023 29.48 8.55 -42.62
CA ALA A 1023 30.24 8.28 -41.40
C ALA A 1023 29.57 7.20 -40.52
N LEU A 1024 28.24 7.18 -40.44
CA LEU A 1024 27.48 6.15 -39.74
C LEU A 1024 27.56 4.78 -40.43
N ALA A 1025 27.50 4.75 -41.76
CA ALA A 1025 27.72 3.52 -42.52
C ALA A 1025 29.13 2.95 -42.28
N PHE A 1026 30.15 3.83 -42.25
CA PHE A 1026 31.51 3.44 -41.91
C PHE A 1026 31.64 2.96 -40.45
N ALA A 1027 30.98 3.63 -39.50
CA ALA A 1027 30.96 3.20 -38.10
C ALA A 1027 30.35 1.80 -37.93
N ALA A 1028 29.30 1.46 -38.68
CA ALA A 1028 28.71 0.11 -38.68
C ALA A 1028 29.71 -0.95 -39.17
N LEU A 1029 30.49 -0.66 -40.23
CA LEU A 1029 31.56 -1.54 -40.71
C LEU A 1029 32.69 -1.70 -39.69
N LEU A 1030 33.06 -0.61 -39.01
CA LEU A 1030 34.06 -0.64 -37.95
C LEU A 1030 33.58 -1.50 -36.77
N PHE A 1031 32.32 -1.37 -36.34
CA PHE A 1031 31.74 -2.23 -35.31
C PHE A 1031 31.68 -3.69 -35.74
N LEU A 1032 31.39 -3.99 -37.00
CA LEU A 1032 31.46 -5.35 -37.54
C LEU A 1032 32.88 -5.93 -37.44
N LYS A 1033 33.90 -5.13 -37.79
CA LYS A 1033 35.31 -5.54 -37.69
C LYS A 1033 35.72 -5.77 -36.23
N LEU A 1034 35.37 -4.85 -35.34
CA LEU A 1034 35.66 -4.96 -33.90
C LEU A 1034 34.92 -6.14 -33.26
N LEU A 1035 33.65 -6.35 -33.60
CA LEU A 1035 32.86 -7.48 -33.11
C LEU A 1035 33.47 -8.81 -33.52
N ARG A 1036 33.89 -8.96 -34.79
CA ARG A 1036 34.61 -10.16 -35.25
C ARG A 1036 35.96 -10.35 -34.54
N HIS A 1037 36.65 -9.27 -34.21
CA HIS A 1037 37.93 -9.34 -33.51
C HIS A 1037 37.77 -9.75 -32.05
N GLU A 1038 36.81 -9.17 -31.33
CA GLU A 1038 36.53 -9.51 -29.93
C GLU A 1038 35.92 -10.91 -29.81
N GLU A 1039 35.01 -11.31 -30.70
CA GLU A 1039 34.41 -12.66 -30.70
C GLU A 1039 35.46 -13.77 -30.82
N LYS A 1040 36.52 -13.58 -31.61
CA LYS A 1040 37.61 -14.56 -31.76
C LYS A 1040 38.41 -14.79 -30.48
N LYS A 1041 38.37 -13.86 -29.52
CA LYS A 1041 39.10 -13.96 -28.25
C LYS A 1041 38.32 -14.72 -27.18
N VAL A 1042 37.04 -15.05 -27.43
CA VAL A 1042 36.13 -15.56 -26.41
C VAL A 1042 36.08 -17.09 -26.48
N ASP A 1043 36.55 -17.73 -25.43
CA ASP A 1043 36.18 -19.09 -25.10
C ASP A 1043 34.78 -19.10 -24.46
N ALA A 1044 33.83 -19.78 -25.09
CA ALA A 1044 32.44 -19.85 -24.66
C ALA A 1044 32.26 -20.60 -23.33
N GLU A 1045 33.24 -21.41 -22.91
CA GLU A 1045 33.22 -22.11 -21.62
C GLU A 1045 33.87 -21.28 -20.50
N ASN A 1046 34.48 -20.13 -20.81
CA ASN A 1046 35.10 -19.24 -19.82
C ASN A 1046 34.14 -18.10 -19.42
N PRO A 1047 33.53 -18.13 -18.21
CA PRO A 1047 32.51 -17.16 -17.82
C PRO A 1047 33.02 -15.71 -17.80
N LYS A 1048 34.30 -15.51 -17.48
CA LYS A 1048 34.91 -14.17 -17.45
C LYS A 1048 35.04 -13.59 -18.85
N GLN A 1049 35.55 -14.37 -19.81
CA GLN A 1049 35.69 -13.92 -21.19
C GLN A 1049 34.34 -13.64 -21.85
N VAL A 1050 33.34 -14.50 -21.57
CA VAL A 1050 31.96 -14.27 -22.02
C VAL A 1050 31.38 -12.99 -21.41
N PHE A 1051 31.60 -12.74 -20.12
CA PHE A 1051 31.16 -11.52 -19.47
C PHE A 1051 31.84 -10.26 -20.04
N ASP A 1052 33.14 -10.31 -20.30
CA ASP A 1052 33.90 -9.20 -20.91
C ASP A 1052 33.37 -8.89 -22.33
N PHE A 1053 33.08 -9.93 -23.12
CA PHE A 1053 32.46 -9.79 -24.43
C PHE A 1053 31.02 -9.25 -24.37
N TYR A 1054 30.23 -9.70 -23.41
CA TYR A 1054 28.91 -9.14 -23.13
C TYR A 1054 28.98 -7.64 -22.79
N MET A 1055 29.95 -7.23 -21.97
CA MET A 1055 30.20 -5.82 -21.67
C MET A 1055 30.70 -5.02 -22.89
N PHE A 1056 31.43 -5.65 -23.81
CA PHE A 1056 31.78 -5.06 -25.10
C PHE A 1056 30.53 -4.82 -25.97
N VAL A 1057 29.58 -5.75 -26.03
CA VAL A 1057 28.30 -5.56 -26.73
C VAL A 1057 27.49 -4.41 -26.14
N TRP A 1058 27.50 -4.22 -24.82
CA TRP A 1058 26.92 -3.03 -24.19
C TRP A 1058 27.57 -1.72 -24.63
N LYS A 1059 28.87 -1.70 -24.90
CA LYS A 1059 29.53 -0.50 -25.46
C LYS A 1059 29.01 -0.18 -26.85
N ILE A 1060 28.85 -1.19 -27.71
CA ILE A 1060 28.23 -1.00 -29.04
C ILE A 1060 26.81 -0.46 -28.88
N PHE A 1061 26.03 -0.98 -27.93
CA PHE A 1061 24.68 -0.49 -27.61
C PHE A 1061 24.68 0.99 -27.22
N TYR A 1062 25.57 1.42 -26.32
CA TYR A 1062 25.68 2.83 -25.91
C TYR A 1062 26.04 3.74 -27.07
N VAL A 1063 27.04 3.35 -27.87
CA VAL A 1063 27.46 4.16 -29.01
C VAL A 1063 26.34 4.21 -30.06
N SER A 1064 25.55 3.16 -30.23
CA SER A 1064 24.39 3.17 -31.13
C SER A 1064 23.35 4.24 -30.73
N TYR A 1065 23.11 4.46 -29.43
CA TYR A 1065 22.28 5.59 -28.98
C TYR A 1065 22.95 6.94 -29.24
N ILE A 1066 24.26 7.08 -29.05
CA ILE A 1066 24.94 8.37 -29.31
C ILE A 1066 24.92 8.71 -30.80
N LEU A 1067 25.01 7.71 -31.67
CA LEU A 1067 25.03 7.88 -33.12
C LEU A 1067 23.64 8.11 -33.73
N LEU A 1068 22.56 7.70 -33.05
CA LEU A 1068 21.19 7.78 -33.57
C LEU A 1068 20.76 9.21 -33.98
N PRO A 1069 21.02 10.28 -33.20
CA PRO A 1069 20.63 11.63 -33.58
C PRO A 1069 21.43 12.17 -34.78
N LEU A 1070 22.65 11.68 -35.00
CA LEU A 1070 23.53 12.10 -36.10
C LEU A 1070 23.09 11.55 -37.47
N ALA A 1071 22.11 10.65 -37.49
CA ALA A 1071 21.57 10.05 -38.72
C ALA A 1071 20.62 10.95 -39.51
N MET A 1072 20.15 12.02 -38.87
CA MET A 1072 19.16 12.99 -39.36
C MET A 1072 19.85 14.31 -39.68
#